data_AF-A0A9Q8ZEP9-F1
#
_entry.id   AF-A0A9Q8ZEP9-F1
#
_cell.length_a   1.000
_cell.length_b   1.000
_cell.length_c   1.000
_cell.angle_alpha   90.00
_cell.angle_beta   90.00
_cell.angle_gamma   90.00
#
_symmetry.space_group_name_H-M   'P 1'
#
loop_
_entity.id
_entity.type
_entity.pdbx_description
1 polymer ?
#
loop_
_entity_poly.entity_id
_entity_poly.type
_entity_poly.pdbx_seq_one_letter_code
_entity_poly.pdbx_strand_id
1 'polypeptide(L)'
;MPIQAIVQTSLEAVEFVDTPIPIPKPDQVVIKVVTAASNPKDWKMTAWYNNPHNSGDDVAGVVHSVGGSVRNFKPGDRVFAYHQPLTADGAYAEYAVAAVQATSHFPTNLSFEEASTIPTAAFTAAVGLFIDLDIRAPFIPMPDEEAGKKRPLLIYGVTTAVGAFVAKFARLAGMSPIIGIAGRAKEYAITLVDYVIDYRQSDTKVLAAIEAILEQEGLGRKVPTVFDAISEQGSLELATKIIDPNGGAVATVLPPEMFARDKEAFKYPEGVKARTIKVGRIFNIDKDFAFVWSTYMEQLLESRKLRGHPYEVVPGGLKGVITGLQNLRDGKASAVKRQDGSANQSGHRKHMSVPFRTMSGSRTCGSEGNPETPDHVYICKEPRMILGPFLAKFSDFWHAYQVYTGTRHIKLCHLHDRYGESMSLPSQSASTELYAGPIIRIGPNTVSVNSKEGLQKIFSATSPINKSPFYKAFAPGFESSFAAVGDAFKEKRSIISHAFAQKKLEAMETTFMKHINRLYDFMALQQTIYLDDLLSALTIDILSDVCFGETFDLIHNPAEKARVSEGLVQAAKWVSLRAIGAMIKQRKNDLRKEDIFQYLLTATKPGTDHGFPDKELFGEAIILFIAGSDTTSTALLTILWHLMADKQVYKTLSEEVRSKFKCIDEITWLEAQHLPYLRAVIDEGLRMFPPNSGYIPRQVINSSHSFILHEVILPPGVS
;
A
#
# COMPACT_ATOMS: atom_id res chain seq x y z
N MET A 1 -13.40 4.81 37.69
CA MET A 1 -13.24 5.24 36.28
C MET A 1 -12.13 4.38 35.69
N PRO A 2 -11.70 4.52 34.43
CA PRO A 2 -10.43 3.92 34.03
C PRO A 2 -9.29 4.36 34.96
N ILE A 3 -8.27 3.51 35.12
CA ILE A 3 -7.12 3.79 35.99
C ILE A 3 -5.85 3.95 35.14
N GLN A 4 -4.98 4.87 35.57
CA GLN A 4 -3.60 4.98 35.11
C GLN A 4 -2.60 4.87 36.27
N ALA A 5 -1.36 4.48 35.95
CA ALA A 5 -0.25 4.45 36.87
C ALA A 5 0.69 5.66 36.63
N ILE A 6 0.89 6.46 37.66
CA ILE A 6 1.83 7.58 37.69
C ILE A 6 3.13 7.08 38.32
N VAL A 7 4.21 7.10 37.54
CA VAL A 7 5.53 6.67 37.99
C VAL A 7 6.17 7.80 38.78
N GLN A 8 6.54 7.52 40.03
CA GLN A 8 7.19 8.50 40.91
C GLN A 8 8.69 8.58 40.65
N THR A 9 9.29 9.74 40.94
CA THR A 9 10.72 10.01 40.68
C THR A 9 11.65 9.11 41.49
N SER A 10 11.24 8.66 42.69
CA SER A 10 12.00 7.72 43.52
C SER A 10 12.09 6.30 42.91
N LEU A 11 11.17 5.96 42.00
CA LEU A 11 10.99 4.60 41.49
C LEU A 11 10.78 3.54 42.60
N GLU A 12 10.21 3.95 43.73
CA GLU A 12 9.84 3.04 44.83
C GLU A 12 8.35 2.67 44.78
N ALA A 13 7.52 3.52 44.17
CA ALA A 13 6.08 3.32 44.07
C ALA A 13 5.53 3.84 42.72
N VAL A 14 4.37 3.31 42.34
CA VAL A 14 3.47 3.90 41.36
C VAL A 14 2.20 4.35 42.07
N GLU A 15 1.69 5.52 41.72
CA GLU A 15 0.41 6.01 42.21
C GLU A 15 -0.69 5.67 41.20
N PHE A 16 -1.81 5.11 41.66
CA PHE A 16 -2.96 4.82 40.80
C PHE A 16 -3.95 5.96 40.85
N VAL A 17 -4.27 6.51 39.68
CA VAL A 17 -5.18 7.66 39.55
C VAL A 17 -6.33 7.28 38.64
N ASP A 18 -7.55 7.55 39.09
CA ASP A 18 -8.75 7.49 38.26
C ASP A 18 -8.69 8.57 37.17
N THR A 19 -8.88 8.20 35.91
CA THR A 19 -8.86 9.11 34.76
C THR A 19 -10.06 8.87 33.85
N PRO A 20 -10.67 9.91 33.27
CA PRO A 20 -11.69 9.71 32.23
C PRO A 20 -11.09 9.01 31.01
N ILE A 21 -11.93 8.37 30.20
CA ILE A 21 -11.49 7.90 28.88
C ILE A 21 -11.11 9.14 28.05
N PRO A 22 -9.89 9.21 27.46
CA PRO A 22 -9.47 10.35 26.66
C PRO A 22 -10.38 10.58 25.45
N ILE A 23 -10.47 11.83 25.01
CA ILE A 23 -11.14 12.20 23.75
C ILE A 23 -10.05 12.43 22.70
N PRO A 24 -10.04 11.69 21.57
CA PRO A 24 -8.97 11.83 20.59
C PRO A 24 -9.03 13.20 19.89
N LYS A 25 -7.87 13.82 19.67
CA LYS A 25 -7.73 14.92 18.69
C LYS A 25 -7.98 14.40 17.27
N PRO A 26 -8.19 15.28 16.27
CA PRO A 26 -8.55 14.87 14.91
C PRO A 26 -7.61 13.84 14.27
N ASP A 27 -6.33 13.85 14.60
CA ASP A 27 -5.24 13.01 14.10
C ASP A 27 -4.79 11.93 15.10
N GLN A 28 -5.64 11.58 16.06
CA GLN A 28 -5.32 10.61 17.12
C GLN A 28 -6.31 9.45 17.17
N VAL A 29 -5.84 8.35 17.76
CA VAL A 29 -6.67 7.22 18.17
C VAL A 29 -6.59 7.06 19.68
N VAL A 30 -7.69 6.60 20.28
CA VAL A 30 -7.70 6.11 21.66
C VAL A 30 -7.67 4.60 21.62
N ILE A 31 -6.73 4.00 22.33
CA ILE A 31 -6.49 2.56 22.36
C ILE A 31 -6.87 2.04 23.73
N LYS A 32 -7.78 1.06 23.79
CA LYS A 32 -7.98 0.26 24.99
C LYS A 32 -6.78 -0.67 25.14
N VAL A 33 -5.95 -0.40 26.14
CA VAL A 33 -4.66 -1.05 26.33
C VAL A 33 -4.88 -2.51 26.75
N VAL A 34 -4.21 -3.43 26.07
CA VAL A 34 -4.13 -4.85 26.47
C VAL A 34 -2.78 -5.10 27.14
N THR A 35 -1.71 -4.60 26.53
CA THR A 35 -0.35 -4.75 27.04
C THR A 35 0.42 -3.45 26.83
N ALA A 36 1.21 -3.06 27.83
CA ALA A 36 2.20 -2.01 27.72
C ALA A 36 3.60 -2.61 27.94
N ALA A 37 4.61 -2.09 27.22
CA ALA A 37 5.99 -2.52 27.41
C ALA A 37 6.85 -1.43 28.04
N SER A 38 7.74 -1.84 28.93
CA SER A 38 8.65 -0.92 29.62
C SER A 38 9.98 -0.75 28.89
N ASN A 39 10.49 0.49 28.91
CA ASN A 39 11.79 0.86 28.36
C ASN A 39 12.65 1.59 29.39
N PRO A 40 13.99 1.58 29.28
CA PRO A 40 14.87 2.31 30.21
C PRO A 40 14.57 3.81 30.31
N LYS A 41 14.08 4.43 29.23
CA LYS A 41 13.71 5.85 29.24
C LYS A 41 12.58 6.15 30.23
N ASP A 42 11.69 5.19 30.48
CA ASP A 42 10.46 5.40 31.25
C ASP A 42 10.76 5.69 32.74
N TRP A 43 11.88 5.16 33.26
CA TRP A 43 12.37 5.51 34.60
C TRP A 43 13.42 6.63 34.54
N LYS A 44 14.27 6.66 33.50
CA LYS A 44 15.33 7.68 33.35
C LYS A 44 14.73 9.08 33.22
N MET A 45 13.73 9.27 32.35
CA MET A 45 13.13 10.57 32.09
C MET A 45 12.37 11.10 33.30
N THR A 46 11.61 10.26 33.99
CA THR A 46 10.93 10.62 35.25
C THR A 46 11.93 11.14 36.27
N ALA A 47 13.07 10.46 36.44
CA ALA A 47 14.14 10.89 37.34
C ALA A 47 14.86 12.17 36.86
N TRP A 48 15.23 12.25 35.57
CA TRP A 48 15.99 13.39 35.02
C TRP A 48 15.21 14.70 35.02
N TYR A 49 13.93 14.65 34.68
CA TYR A 49 13.05 15.82 34.67
C TYR A 49 12.37 16.08 36.01
N ASN A 50 12.62 15.23 37.01
CA ASN A 50 11.98 15.27 38.32
C ASN A 50 10.45 15.45 38.22
N ASN A 51 9.82 14.67 37.34
CA ASN A 51 8.42 14.86 36.95
C ASN A 51 7.64 13.54 37.07
N PRO A 52 6.85 13.33 38.14
CA PRO A 52 5.94 12.19 38.23
C PRO A 52 4.86 12.24 37.14
N HIS A 53 4.79 11.21 36.30
CA HIS A 53 3.80 11.10 35.23
C HIS A 53 3.62 9.65 34.78
N ASN A 54 2.61 9.38 33.93
CA ASN A 54 2.53 8.13 33.19
C ASN A 54 3.61 8.13 32.10
N SER A 55 4.71 7.42 32.34
CA SER A 55 5.90 7.43 31.49
C SER A 55 5.95 6.30 30.44
N GLY A 56 4.87 5.53 30.31
CA GLY A 56 4.79 4.43 29.37
C GLY A 56 4.48 4.93 27.96
N ASP A 57 5.25 4.49 26.97
CA ASP A 57 5.03 4.91 25.57
C ASP A 57 4.79 3.75 24.59
N ASP A 58 5.01 2.50 24.98
CA ASP A 58 4.73 1.35 24.12
C ASP A 58 3.39 0.75 24.45
N VAL A 59 2.45 0.83 23.50
CA VAL A 59 1.10 0.31 23.67
C VAL A 59 0.80 -0.77 22.64
N ALA A 60 0.10 -1.83 23.07
CA ALA A 60 -0.61 -2.73 22.19
C ALA A 60 -2.03 -2.94 22.71
N GLY A 61 -3.02 -2.81 21.84
CA GLY A 61 -4.41 -2.89 22.25
C GLY A 61 -5.40 -2.78 21.11
N VAL A 62 -6.64 -2.48 21.47
CA VAL A 62 -7.75 -2.39 20.53
C VAL A 62 -8.20 -0.94 20.42
N VAL A 63 -8.32 -0.42 19.21
CA VAL A 63 -8.83 0.95 18.98
C VAL A 63 -10.22 1.07 19.60
N HIS A 64 -10.38 2.04 20.50
CA HIS A 64 -11.64 2.36 21.16
C HIS A 64 -12.40 3.46 20.41
N SER A 65 -11.74 4.56 20.06
CA SER A 65 -12.30 5.69 19.33
C SER A 65 -11.22 6.36 18.47
N VAL A 66 -11.65 7.15 17.48
CA VAL A 66 -10.75 7.81 16.52
C VAL A 66 -11.15 9.28 16.35
N GLY A 67 -10.16 10.13 16.07
CA GLY A 67 -10.37 11.54 15.74
C GLY A 67 -11.06 11.76 14.39
N GLY A 68 -11.64 12.94 14.20
CA GLY A 68 -12.43 13.29 13.00
C GLY A 68 -11.65 13.29 11.67
N SER A 69 -10.32 13.39 11.70
CA SER A 69 -9.46 13.34 10.50
C SER A 69 -8.83 11.97 10.26
N VAL A 70 -9.00 11.01 11.17
CA VAL A 70 -8.49 9.64 11.01
C VAL A 70 -9.26 8.92 9.91
N ARG A 71 -8.54 8.22 9.03
CA ARG A 71 -9.11 7.48 7.88
C ARG A 71 -8.67 6.01 7.83
N ASN A 72 -7.50 5.71 8.37
CA ASN A 72 -6.87 4.39 8.32
C ASN A 72 -7.21 3.48 9.52
N PHE A 73 -7.75 4.01 10.62
CA PHE A 73 -8.14 3.23 11.80
C PHE A 73 -9.62 3.35 12.11
N LYS A 74 -10.20 2.32 12.71
CA LYS A 74 -11.57 2.33 13.26
C LYS A 74 -11.65 1.57 14.59
N PRO A 75 -12.68 1.85 15.42
CA PRO A 75 -12.94 1.06 16.62
C PRO A 75 -12.97 -0.45 16.35
N GLY A 76 -12.31 -1.22 17.21
CA GLY A 76 -12.18 -2.67 17.10
C GLY A 76 -10.90 -3.16 16.40
N ASP A 77 -10.11 -2.28 15.78
CA ASP A 77 -8.84 -2.65 15.16
C ASP A 77 -7.79 -3.04 16.21
N ARG A 78 -6.99 -4.08 15.94
CA ARG A 78 -5.82 -4.46 16.75
C ARG A 78 -4.62 -3.63 16.30
N VAL A 79 -4.04 -2.86 17.22
CA VAL A 79 -2.93 -1.95 16.92
C VAL A 79 -1.85 -1.99 17.98
N PHE A 80 -0.62 -1.70 17.58
CA PHE A 80 0.42 -1.22 18.48
C PHE A 80 0.78 0.22 18.12
N ALA A 81 1.23 0.99 19.08
CA ALA A 81 1.63 2.37 18.84
C ALA A 81 2.75 2.83 19.76
N TYR A 82 3.50 3.81 19.28
CA TYR A 82 4.39 4.62 20.11
C TYR A 82 3.63 5.87 20.53
N HIS A 83 3.27 5.96 21.81
CA HIS A 83 2.72 7.17 22.40
C HIS A 83 3.80 8.25 22.50
N GLN A 84 3.39 9.51 22.46
CA GLN A 84 4.31 10.64 22.46
C GLN A 84 4.92 10.82 23.87
N PRO A 85 6.25 10.73 24.02
CA PRO A 85 6.87 10.86 25.34
C PRO A 85 6.55 12.21 25.98
N LEU A 86 6.41 12.22 27.31
CA LEU A 86 6.13 13.40 28.13
C LEU A 86 4.78 14.08 27.86
N THR A 87 3.84 13.42 27.18
CA THR A 87 2.45 13.88 27.09
C THR A 87 1.52 13.07 27.99
N ALA A 88 0.32 13.59 28.23
CA ALA A 88 -0.73 12.89 28.98
C ALA A 88 -1.25 11.67 28.20
N ASP A 89 -1.93 10.76 28.92
CA ASP A 89 -2.61 9.58 28.36
C ASP A 89 -1.67 8.52 27.76
N GLY A 90 -0.56 8.26 28.46
CA GLY A 90 0.43 7.24 28.10
C GLY A 90 0.00 5.78 28.35
N ALA A 91 0.87 4.85 27.96
CA ALA A 91 0.59 3.42 27.88
C ALA A 91 0.40 2.71 29.25
N TYR A 92 0.89 3.27 30.37
CA TYR A 92 0.62 2.72 31.71
C TYR A 92 -0.77 3.09 32.22
N ALA A 93 -1.79 2.79 31.42
CA ALA A 93 -3.19 3.07 31.69
C ALA A 93 -4.09 2.02 31.03
N GLU A 94 -5.38 1.99 31.40
CA GLU A 94 -6.36 1.17 30.69
C GLU A 94 -6.73 1.72 29.30
N TYR A 95 -6.53 3.03 29.09
CA TYR A 95 -6.72 3.72 27.82
C TYR A 95 -5.55 4.67 27.56
N ALA A 96 -4.99 4.61 26.36
CA ALA A 96 -3.90 5.48 25.92
C ALA A 96 -4.25 6.18 24.62
N VAL A 97 -3.65 7.35 24.40
CA VAL A 97 -3.75 8.08 23.13
C VAL A 97 -2.56 7.75 22.26
N ALA A 98 -2.75 7.69 20.94
CA ALA A 98 -1.64 7.62 19.99
C ALA A 98 -1.92 8.46 18.77
N ALA A 99 -0.88 9.06 18.22
CA ALA A 99 -0.96 9.76 16.94
C ALA A 99 -1.01 8.74 15.79
N VAL A 100 -1.79 9.02 14.74
CA VAL A 100 -1.98 8.07 13.63
C VAL A 100 -0.69 7.68 12.93
N GLN A 101 0.28 8.59 12.83
CA GLN A 101 1.57 8.35 12.19
C GLN A 101 2.50 7.41 12.97
N ALA A 102 2.20 7.16 14.25
CA ALA A 102 2.97 6.30 15.14
C ALA A 102 2.17 5.06 15.56
N THR A 103 1.10 4.73 14.83
CA THR A 103 0.19 3.61 15.09
C THR A 103 0.23 2.66 13.90
N SER A 104 0.23 1.34 14.17
CA SER A 104 0.22 0.29 13.14
C SER A 104 -0.76 -0.83 13.51
N HIS A 105 -1.43 -1.39 12.50
CA HIS A 105 -2.10 -2.69 12.65
C HIS A 105 -1.10 -3.83 12.84
N PHE A 106 -1.59 -4.97 13.30
CA PHE A 106 -0.79 -6.19 13.29
C PHE A 106 -1.67 -7.44 13.10
N PRO A 107 -1.12 -8.53 12.52
CA PRO A 107 -1.91 -9.69 12.15
C PRO A 107 -2.35 -10.52 13.36
N THR A 108 -3.40 -11.31 13.18
CA THR A 108 -4.03 -12.04 14.29
C THR A 108 -3.14 -13.11 14.93
N ASN A 109 -2.11 -13.58 14.21
CA ASN A 109 -1.12 -14.54 14.69
C ASN A 109 -0.02 -13.90 15.57
N LEU A 110 0.04 -12.58 15.66
CA LEU A 110 0.90 -11.88 16.61
C LEU A 110 0.10 -11.62 17.91
N SER A 111 0.72 -11.88 19.05
CA SER A 111 0.14 -11.60 20.37
C SER A 111 0.21 -10.09 20.68
N PHE A 112 -0.63 -9.60 21.59
CA PHE A 112 -0.55 -8.21 22.05
C PHE A 112 0.76 -7.96 22.81
N GLU A 113 1.17 -8.98 23.55
CA GLU A 113 2.45 -9.10 24.20
C GLU A 113 3.59 -8.81 23.21
N GLU A 114 3.76 -9.67 22.20
CA GLU A 114 4.82 -9.47 21.21
C GLU A 114 4.72 -8.12 20.49
N ALA A 115 3.51 -7.68 20.14
CA ALA A 115 3.29 -6.40 19.47
C ALA A 115 3.75 -5.20 20.30
N SER A 116 3.53 -5.22 21.62
CA SER A 116 3.96 -4.15 22.54
C SER A 116 5.47 -3.99 22.62
N THR A 117 6.25 -5.00 22.19
CA THR A 117 7.72 -4.91 22.21
C THR A 117 8.31 -4.05 21.09
N ILE A 118 7.51 -3.75 20.07
CA ILE A 118 7.94 -3.16 18.79
C ILE A 118 8.15 -1.63 18.87
N PRO A 119 7.16 -0.80 19.31
CA PRO A 119 7.08 0.59 18.90
C PRO A 119 8.33 1.44 19.16
N THR A 120 8.71 1.67 20.42
CA THR A 120 9.87 2.52 20.80
C THR A 120 11.14 2.01 20.14
N ALA A 121 11.38 0.70 20.20
CA ALA A 121 12.63 0.11 19.73
C ALA A 121 12.74 0.17 18.20
N ALA A 122 11.65 -0.10 17.49
CA ALA A 122 11.59 -0.02 16.04
C ALA A 122 11.73 1.41 15.54
N PHE A 123 10.99 2.38 16.10
CA PHE A 123 11.15 3.78 15.68
C PHE A 123 12.54 4.33 16.00
N THR A 124 13.12 3.99 17.15
CA THR A 124 14.48 4.41 17.49
C THR A 124 15.50 3.85 16.49
N ALA A 125 15.39 2.56 16.14
CA ALA A 125 16.25 1.94 15.15
C ALA A 125 16.08 2.57 13.75
N ALA A 126 14.84 2.83 13.32
CA ALA A 126 14.53 3.38 12.01
C ALA A 126 14.98 4.84 11.86
N VAL A 127 14.75 5.69 12.86
CA VAL A 127 15.27 7.07 12.88
C VAL A 127 16.79 7.06 12.87
N GLY A 128 17.41 6.24 13.72
CA GLY A 128 18.87 6.17 13.79
C GLY A 128 19.51 5.69 12.48
N LEU A 129 18.96 4.64 11.84
CA LEU A 129 19.49 4.13 10.58
C LEU A 129 19.17 5.06 9.39
N PHE A 130 17.90 5.40 9.18
CA PHE A 130 17.46 5.96 7.90
C PHE A 130 17.46 7.48 7.87
N ILE A 131 17.43 8.14 9.03
CA ILE A 131 17.44 9.61 9.11
C ILE A 131 18.79 10.09 9.59
N ASP A 132 19.28 9.59 10.73
CA ASP A 132 20.49 10.13 11.36
C ASP A 132 21.78 9.62 10.71
N LEU A 133 21.81 8.35 10.30
CA LEU A 133 22.93 7.75 9.54
C LEU A 133 22.76 7.82 8.02
N ASP A 134 21.63 8.33 7.53
CA ASP A 134 21.33 8.48 6.10
C ASP A 134 21.46 7.15 5.31
N ILE A 135 21.11 6.03 5.93
CA ILE A 135 21.05 4.74 5.26
C ILE A 135 19.76 4.68 4.45
N ARG A 136 19.83 4.14 3.23
CA ARG A 136 18.65 3.93 2.39
C ARG A 136 17.63 3.06 3.10
N ALA A 137 16.41 3.58 3.26
CA ALA A 137 15.30 2.81 3.81
C ALA A 137 14.93 1.63 2.89
N PRO A 138 14.52 0.46 3.43
CA PRO A 138 14.32 -0.77 2.67
C PRO A 138 13.12 -0.76 1.70
N PHE A 139 12.25 0.24 1.80
CA PHE A 139 11.16 0.45 0.83
C PHE A 139 11.59 1.30 -0.37
N ILE A 140 12.82 1.82 -0.38
CA ILE A 140 13.42 2.52 -1.53
C ILE A 140 14.26 1.50 -2.31
N PRO A 141 14.02 1.32 -3.63
CA PRO A 141 14.78 0.38 -4.45
C PRO A 141 16.29 0.60 -4.37
N MET A 142 17.04 -0.50 -4.35
CA MET A 142 18.50 -0.49 -4.43
C MET A 142 18.93 -0.18 -5.87
N PRO A 143 19.78 0.82 -6.13
CA PRO A 143 20.38 0.98 -7.45
C PRO A 143 21.27 -0.23 -7.80
N ASP A 144 21.27 -0.64 -9.07
CA ASP A 144 22.09 -1.78 -9.54
C ASP A 144 23.57 -1.60 -9.23
N GLU A 145 24.08 -0.38 -9.33
CA GLU A 145 25.47 -0.05 -9.01
C GLU A 145 25.84 -0.29 -7.54
N GLU A 146 24.86 -0.33 -6.63
CA GLU A 146 25.06 -0.65 -5.22
C GLU A 146 24.74 -2.11 -4.87
N ALA A 147 24.12 -2.86 -5.78
CA ALA A 147 23.82 -4.27 -5.57
C ALA A 147 25.11 -5.07 -5.35
N GLY A 148 25.15 -5.85 -4.27
CA GLY A 148 26.30 -6.67 -3.90
C GLY A 148 27.48 -5.91 -3.27
N LYS A 149 27.45 -4.57 -3.18
CA LYS A 149 28.49 -3.81 -2.46
C LYS A 149 28.38 -4.05 -0.95
N LYS A 150 29.48 -4.48 -0.34
CA LYS A 150 29.59 -4.63 1.12
C LYS A 150 29.57 -3.26 1.79
N ARG A 151 28.65 -3.10 2.74
CA ARG A 151 28.43 -1.91 3.55
C ARG A 151 28.42 -2.35 5.02
N PRO A 152 29.59 -2.41 5.67
CA PRO A 152 29.71 -2.90 7.03
C PRO A 152 29.00 -2.00 8.04
N LEU A 153 28.27 -2.62 8.97
CA LEU A 153 27.64 -1.94 10.11
C LEU A 153 28.11 -2.58 11.41
N LEU A 154 28.64 -1.79 12.34
CA LEU A 154 28.90 -2.22 13.71
C LEU A 154 27.73 -1.82 14.61
N ILE A 155 27.16 -2.79 15.33
CA ILE A 155 26.09 -2.56 16.31
C ILE A 155 26.62 -2.87 17.71
N TYR A 156 26.86 -1.83 18.52
CA TYR A 156 27.17 -2.02 19.93
C TYR A 156 25.89 -2.29 20.72
N GLY A 157 25.80 -3.42 21.41
CA GLY A 157 24.59 -3.82 22.15
C GLY A 157 23.50 -4.40 21.25
N VAL A 158 23.87 -5.28 20.32
CA VAL A 158 22.94 -5.91 19.35
C VAL A 158 21.80 -6.69 20.02
N THR A 159 22.00 -7.19 21.23
CA THR A 159 20.98 -7.93 21.99
C THR A 159 20.00 -7.05 22.75
N THR A 160 20.18 -5.72 22.73
CA THR A 160 19.17 -4.79 23.27
C THR A 160 17.93 -4.79 22.36
N ALA A 161 16.80 -4.28 22.88
CA ALA A 161 15.60 -4.14 22.05
C ALA A 161 15.89 -3.30 20.78
N VAL A 162 16.51 -2.12 20.94
CA VAL A 162 16.89 -1.25 19.82
C VAL A 162 17.89 -1.95 18.90
N GLY A 163 19.00 -2.48 19.43
CA GLY A 163 20.04 -3.14 18.64
C GLY A 163 19.52 -4.32 17.80
N ALA A 164 18.54 -5.06 18.32
CA ALA A 164 17.91 -6.15 17.57
C ALA A 164 17.07 -5.63 16.39
N PHE A 165 16.33 -4.52 16.56
CA PHE A 165 15.62 -3.88 15.45
C PHE A 165 16.58 -3.23 14.46
N VAL A 166 17.69 -2.65 14.92
CA VAL A 166 18.76 -2.14 14.04
C VAL A 166 19.29 -3.26 13.15
N ALA A 167 19.62 -4.43 13.71
CA ALA A 167 20.09 -5.57 12.92
C ALA A 167 19.04 -6.05 11.88
N LYS A 168 17.78 -6.18 12.30
CA LYS A 168 16.66 -6.58 11.41
C LYS A 168 16.50 -5.58 10.25
N PHE A 169 16.51 -4.28 10.54
CA PHE A 169 16.29 -3.22 9.55
C PHE A 169 17.50 -2.98 8.66
N ALA A 170 18.72 -3.05 9.21
CA ALA A 170 19.95 -2.96 8.44
C ALA A 170 20.06 -4.09 7.40
N ARG A 171 19.66 -5.32 7.77
CA ARG A 171 19.60 -6.44 6.82
C ARG A 171 18.57 -6.21 5.71
N LEU A 172 17.39 -5.69 6.04
CA LEU A 172 16.39 -5.31 5.03
C LEU A 172 16.90 -4.20 4.10
N ALA A 173 17.72 -3.27 4.62
CA ALA A 173 18.37 -2.22 3.84
C ALA A 173 19.61 -2.70 3.05
N GLY A 174 19.91 -4.01 3.09
CA GLY A 174 21.04 -4.61 2.38
C GLY A 174 22.40 -4.26 2.95
N MET A 175 22.51 -3.92 4.25
CA MET A 175 23.80 -3.77 4.92
C MET A 175 24.40 -5.14 5.20
N SER A 176 25.69 -5.29 4.90
CA SER A 176 26.46 -6.50 5.15
C SER A 176 27.96 -6.20 4.97
N PRO A 177 28.86 -6.69 5.84
CA PRO A 177 28.58 -7.50 7.02
C PRO A 177 27.97 -6.69 8.17
N ILE A 178 27.04 -7.28 8.92
CA ILE A 178 26.56 -6.74 10.19
C ILE A 178 27.36 -7.39 11.33
N ILE A 179 28.08 -6.57 12.09
CA ILE A 179 28.92 -6.98 13.21
C ILE A 179 28.24 -6.55 14.50
N GLY A 180 27.80 -7.51 15.31
CA GLY A 180 27.15 -7.24 16.58
C GLY A 180 28.07 -7.45 17.78
N ILE A 181 28.11 -6.48 18.69
CA ILE A 181 28.77 -6.64 19.99
C ILE A 181 27.70 -7.02 21.03
N ALA A 182 27.88 -8.17 21.68
CA ALA A 182 26.95 -8.74 22.65
C ALA A 182 27.69 -9.40 23.83
N GLY A 183 27.01 -9.63 24.95
CA GLY A 183 27.58 -10.31 26.11
C GLY A 183 27.05 -11.73 26.27
N ARG A 184 26.32 -11.97 27.37
CA ARG A 184 25.79 -13.29 27.75
C ARG A 184 24.73 -13.86 26.80
N ALA A 185 24.03 -13.03 26.03
CA ALA A 185 22.97 -13.44 25.10
C ALA A 185 23.49 -13.66 23.67
N LYS A 186 24.64 -14.32 23.53
CA LYS A 186 25.33 -14.50 22.25
C LYS A 186 24.51 -15.34 21.28
N GLU A 187 23.79 -16.34 21.78
CA GLU A 187 22.94 -17.25 21.01
C GLU A 187 21.84 -16.48 20.27
N TYR A 188 21.22 -15.50 20.95
CA TYR A 188 20.24 -14.62 20.31
C TYR A 188 20.90 -13.70 19.29
N ALA A 189 22.07 -13.12 19.60
CA ALA A 189 22.82 -12.26 18.69
C ALA A 189 23.15 -12.96 17.36
N ILE A 190 23.54 -14.24 17.40
CA ILE A 190 23.87 -15.03 16.19
C ILE A 190 22.68 -15.13 15.22
N THR A 191 21.45 -15.08 15.73
CA THR A 191 20.26 -15.09 14.86
C THR A 191 20.02 -13.74 14.15
N LEU A 192 20.69 -12.68 14.59
CA LEU A 192 20.44 -11.31 14.14
C LEU A 192 21.53 -10.77 13.20
N VAL A 193 22.78 -11.19 13.33
CA VAL A 193 23.93 -10.56 12.66
C VAL A 193 24.87 -11.60 12.05
N ASP A 194 25.80 -11.13 11.21
CA ASP A 194 26.72 -12.00 10.48
C ASP A 194 27.91 -12.41 11.38
N TYR A 195 28.35 -11.50 12.25
CA TYR A 195 29.43 -11.72 13.21
C TYR A 195 29.05 -11.25 14.61
N VAL A 196 29.43 -12.01 15.64
CA VAL A 196 29.20 -11.63 17.05
C VAL A 196 30.50 -11.58 17.84
N ILE A 197 30.76 -10.44 18.47
CA ILE A 197 31.93 -10.19 19.31
C ILE A 197 31.50 -10.00 20.77
N ASP A 198 32.25 -10.59 21.69
CA ASP A 198 31.97 -10.49 23.12
C ASP A 198 32.66 -9.29 23.75
N TYR A 199 31.89 -8.30 24.24
CA TYR A 199 32.46 -7.10 24.88
C TYR A 199 33.12 -7.36 26.23
N ARG A 200 32.93 -8.54 26.85
CA ARG A 200 33.54 -8.89 28.14
C ARG A 200 35.03 -9.20 28.03
N GLN A 201 35.54 -9.29 26.81
CA GLN A 201 36.96 -9.32 26.55
C GLN A 201 37.56 -7.90 26.73
N SER A 202 38.87 -7.79 26.88
CA SER A 202 39.53 -6.48 26.90
C SER A 202 39.27 -5.69 25.60
N ASP A 203 39.09 -4.37 25.68
CA ASP A 203 38.88 -3.49 24.52
C ASP A 203 39.84 -3.78 23.35
N THR A 204 41.12 -4.04 23.64
CA THR A 204 42.13 -4.39 22.63
C THR A 204 41.78 -5.64 21.83
N LYS A 205 41.20 -6.66 22.47
CA LYS A 205 40.75 -7.89 21.80
C LYS A 205 39.49 -7.67 21.00
N VAL A 206 38.57 -6.84 21.49
CA VAL A 206 37.36 -6.47 20.75
C VAL A 206 37.72 -5.71 19.47
N LEU A 207 38.61 -4.71 19.57
CA LEU A 207 39.10 -3.96 18.42
C LEU A 207 39.82 -4.84 17.41
N ALA A 208 40.74 -5.69 17.87
CA ALA A 208 41.45 -6.64 17.00
C ALA A 208 40.49 -7.62 16.29
N ALA A 209 39.44 -8.08 16.97
CA ALA A 209 38.44 -8.94 16.36
C ALA A 209 37.62 -8.22 15.27
N ILE A 210 37.27 -6.95 15.47
CA ILE A 210 36.58 -6.15 14.44
C ILE A 210 37.51 -5.98 13.23
N GLU A 211 38.77 -5.58 13.45
CA GLU A 211 39.74 -5.40 12.36
C GLU A 211 39.96 -6.71 11.57
N ALA A 212 40.06 -7.86 12.25
CA ALA A 212 40.19 -9.16 11.61
C ALA A 212 38.97 -9.55 10.76
N ILE A 213 37.74 -9.24 11.22
CA ILE A 213 36.52 -9.48 10.44
C ILE A 213 36.51 -8.60 9.19
N LEU A 214 36.86 -7.32 9.32
CA LEU A 214 36.91 -6.43 8.17
C LEU A 214 37.95 -6.88 7.15
N GLU A 215 39.13 -7.30 7.60
CA GLU A 215 40.18 -7.85 6.74
C GLU A 215 39.70 -9.14 6.03
N GLN A 216 39.07 -10.06 6.75
CA GLN A 216 38.47 -11.28 6.19
C GLN A 216 37.42 -10.96 5.10
N GLU A 217 36.65 -9.90 5.28
CA GLU A 217 35.61 -9.46 4.34
C GLU A 217 36.16 -8.64 3.17
N GLY A 218 37.47 -8.38 3.12
CA GLY A 218 38.11 -7.55 2.09
C GLY A 218 37.82 -6.06 2.25
N LEU A 219 37.58 -5.61 3.48
CA LEU A 219 37.26 -4.23 3.86
C LEU A 219 38.47 -3.57 4.57
N GLY A 220 38.43 -2.25 4.73
CA GLY A 220 39.47 -1.50 5.46
C GLY A 220 39.47 -1.80 6.96
N ARG A 221 40.45 -1.29 7.71
CA ARG A 221 40.56 -1.52 9.18
C ARG A 221 39.60 -0.71 10.05
N LYS A 222 38.80 0.18 9.46
CA LYS A 222 37.86 1.04 10.16
C LYS A 222 36.45 0.81 9.65
N VAL A 223 35.47 1.01 10.52
CA VAL A 223 34.05 0.84 10.19
C VAL A 223 33.46 2.20 9.79
N PRO A 224 32.85 2.34 8.60
CA PRO A 224 32.23 3.58 8.15
C PRO A 224 30.93 3.91 8.90
N THR A 225 30.26 2.90 9.47
CA THR A 225 28.96 3.09 10.12
C THR A 225 28.85 2.33 11.44
N VAL A 226 28.54 3.06 12.51
CA VAL A 226 28.37 2.52 13.87
C VAL A 226 27.00 2.88 14.42
N PHE A 227 26.31 1.92 15.00
CA PHE A 227 25.11 2.15 15.80
C PHE A 227 25.37 1.71 17.23
N ASP A 228 25.39 2.65 18.17
CA ASP A 228 25.58 2.37 19.59
C ASP A 228 24.24 2.36 20.32
N ALA A 229 23.72 1.15 20.57
CA ALA A 229 22.47 0.92 21.29
C ALA A 229 22.66 0.85 22.83
N ILE A 230 23.86 1.15 23.34
CA ILE A 230 24.18 1.24 24.78
C ILE A 230 24.48 2.69 25.17
N SER A 231 25.46 3.30 24.50
CA SER A 231 25.90 4.70 24.69
C SER A 231 26.34 5.03 26.11
N GLU A 232 26.87 4.05 26.84
CA GLU A 232 27.41 4.17 28.19
C GLU A 232 28.43 3.02 28.45
N GLN A 233 29.06 3.00 29.63
CA GLN A 233 29.93 1.91 30.10
C GLN A 233 31.17 1.63 29.23
N GLY A 234 31.58 2.54 28.34
CA GLY A 234 32.75 2.36 27.46
C GLY A 234 32.43 2.17 25.99
N SER A 235 31.15 2.05 25.61
CA SER A 235 30.77 1.81 24.21
C SER A 235 31.15 2.98 23.30
N LEU A 236 30.99 4.21 23.81
CA LEU A 236 31.35 5.45 23.12
C LEU A 236 32.86 5.52 22.84
N GLU A 237 33.70 5.20 23.81
CA GLU A 237 35.16 5.19 23.68
C GLU A 237 35.67 4.08 22.76
N LEU A 238 34.94 2.96 22.67
CA LEU A 238 35.26 1.92 21.70
C LEU A 238 34.90 2.38 20.28
N ALA A 239 33.74 3.03 20.11
CA ALA A 239 33.30 3.56 18.83
C ALA A 239 34.30 4.57 18.25
N THR A 240 34.83 5.50 19.05
CA THR A 240 35.82 6.50 18.58
C THR A 240 37.11 5.86 18.04
N LYS A 241 37.49 4.68 18.52
CA LYS A 241 38.71 3.97 18.11
C LYS A 241 38.55 3.20 16.79
N ILE A 242 37.34 2.76 16.45
CA ILE A 242 37.11 1.85 15.32
C ILE A 242 36.38 2.50 14.15
N ILE A 243 35.65 3.59 14.38
CA ILE A 243 34.98 4.34 13.32
C ILE A 243 35.99 4.94 12.33
N ASP A 244 35.62 5.02 11.06
CA ASP A 244 36.43 5.68 10.04
C ASP A 244 36.52 7.18 10.33
N PRO A 245 37.72 7.73 10.62
CA PRO A 245 37.87 9.16 10.86
C PRO A 245 37.62 10.00 9.61
N ASN A 246 37.63 9.41 8.41
CA ASN A 246 37.48 10.10 7.13
C ASN A 246 36.03 10.03 6.61
N GLY A 247 35.07 10.46 7.43
CA GLY A 247 33.67 10.55 7.02
C GLY A 247 32.75 9.46 7.59
N GLY A 248 33.22 8.66 8.54
CA GLY A 248 32.37 7.69 9.24
C GLY A 248 31.21 8.35 9.99
N ALA A 249 30.14 7.59 10.21
CA ALA A 249 28.94 8.06 10.89
C ALA A 249 28.58 7.16 12.08
N VAL A 250 28.16 7.78 13.19
CA VAL A 250 27.73 7.09 14.42
C VAL A 250 26.42 7.64 14.94
N ALA A 251 25.49 6.73 15.27
CA ALA A 251 24.26 7.04 15.97
C ALA A 251 24.28 6.47 17.39
N THR A 252 23.91 7.29 18.38
CA THR A 252 23.88 6.93 19.81
C THR A 252 22.48 7.07 20.40
N VAL A 253 22.09 6.16 21.29
CA VAL A 253 20.80 6.22 22.00
C VAL A 253 20.84 7.11 23.24
N LEU A 254 22.02 7.48 23.72
CA LEU A 254 22.24 8.46 24.79
C LEU A 254 23.23 9.55 24.35
N PRO A 255 23.12 10.77 24.92
CA PRO A 255 24.03 11.88 24.61
C PRO A 255 25.43 11.61 25.17
N PRO A 256 26.49 11.55 24.33
CA PRO A 256 27.84 11.24 24.78
C PRO A 256 28.35 12.16 25.90
N GLU A 257 27.95 13.43 25.89
CA GLU A 257 28.36 14.46 26.85
C GLU A 257 27.90 14.14 28.29
N MET A 258 26.92 13.25 28.45
CA MET A 258 26.42 12.84 29.76
C MET A 258 26.93 11.47 30.22
N PHE A 259 27.31 10.59 29.28
CA PHE A 259 27.53 9.16 29.53
C PHE A 259 28.92 8.64 29.16
N ALA A 260 29.74 9.44 28.48
CA ALA A 260 31.16 9.14 28.32
C ALA A 260 31.86 9.01 29.69
N ARG A 261 32.90 8.17 29.76
CA ARG A 261 33.72 8.00 30.96
C ARG A 261 34.42 9.31 31.34
N ASP A 262 34.90 10.04 30.33
CA ASP A 262 35.43 11.39 30.46
C ASP A 262 34.54 12.38 29.70
N LYS A 263 33.54 12.93 30.40
CA LYS A 263 32.49 13.78 29.81
C LYS A 263 33.02 15.08 29.22
N GLU A 264 34.06 15.65 29.83
CA GLU A 264 34.60 16.95 29.43
C GLU A 264 35.55 16.82 28.23
N ALA A 265 36.31 15.72 28.17
CA ALA A 265 37.26 15.49 27.08
C ALA A 265 36.68 14.70 25.89
N PHE A 266 35.50 14.07 26.03
CA PHE A 266 34.96 13.21 25.00
C PHE A 266 34.67 13.97 23.70
N LYS A 267 35.32 13.53 22.62
CA LYS A 267 35.06 14.00 21.26
C LYS A 267 35.22 12.85 20.28
N TYR A 268 34.33 12.78 19.30
CA TYR A 268 34.58 11.96 18.11
C TYR A 268 35.68 12.62 17.25
N PRO A 269 36.40 11.84 16.41
CA PRO A 269 37.32 12.40 15.43
C PRO A 269 36.64 13.45 14.53
N GLU A 270 37.37 14.48 14.09
CA GLU A 270 36.81 15.67 13.42
C GLU A 270 36.00 15.34 12.14
N GLY A 271 36.38 14.31 11.39
CA GLY A 271 35.67 13.88 10.19
C GLY A 271 34.45 12.97 10.45
N VAL A 272 34.14 12.62 11.71
CA VAL A 272 33.04 11.73 12.05
C VAL A 272 31.73 12.48 12.24
N LYS A 273 30.66 12.00 11.59
CA LYS A 273 29.30 12.49 11.78
C LYS A 273 28.63 11.76 12.94
N ALA A 274 28.61 12.39 14.11
CA ALA A 274 27.92 11.87 15.29
C ALA A 274 26.51 12.43 15.44
N ARG A 275 25.54 11.56 15.74
CA ARG A 275 24.14 11.92 16.00
C ARG A 275 23.61 11.19 17.23
N THR A 276 23.00 11.94 18.15
CA THR A 276 22.20 11.35 19.22
C THR A 276 20.75 11.26 18.78
N ILE A 277 20.20 10.05 18.79
CA ILE A 277 18.88 9.75 18.26
C ILE A 277 17.81 10.42 19.13
N LYS A 278 16.97 11.23 18.50
CA LYS A 278 15.80 11.86 19.14
C LYS A 278 14.52 11.32 18.51
N VAL A 279 14.10 10.12 18.94
CA VAL A 279 12.94 9.43 18.37
C VAL A 279 11.64 10.25 18.46
N GLY A 280 11.52 11.17 19.41
CA GLY A 280 10.37 12.09 19.52
C GLY A 280 10.16 13.00 18.29
N ARG A 281 11.14 13.12 17.40
CA ARG A 281 11.01 13.87 16.14
C ARG A 281 9.92 13.33 15.21
N ILE A 282 9.53 12.05 15.37
CA ILE A 282 8.47 11.43 14.58
C ILE A 282 7.08 12.03 14.84
N PHE A 283 6.92 12.83 15.90
CA PHE A 283 5.67 13.54 16.19
C PHE A 283 5.63 14.95 15.61
N ASN A 284 6.73 15.45 15.05
CA ASN A 284 6.80 16.80 14.50
C ASN A 284 7.49 16.85 13.12
N ILE A 285 8.82 16.82 13.10
CA ILE A 285 9.66 17.08 11.93
C ILE A 285 9.67 15.86 11.00
N ASP A 286 9.71 14.65 11.58
CA ASP A 286 9.82 13.39 10.83
C ASP A 286 8.48 12.62 10.79
N LYS A 287 7.35 13.33 10.91
CA LYS A 287 6.01 12.72 10.99
C LYS A 287 5.61 11.93 9.73
N ASP A 288 6.02 12.40 8.56
CA ASP A 288 5.68 11.77 7.28
C ASP A 288 6.47 10.47 7.11
N PHE A 289 7.75 10.49 7.49
CA PHE A 289 8.56 9.27 7.60
C PHE A 289 7.91 8.28 8.56
N ALA A 290 7.44 8.73 9.72
CA ALA A 290 6.78 7.88 10.71
C ALA A 290 5.53 7.20 10.14
N PHE A 291 4.71 7.95 9.41
CA PHE A 291 3.49 7.43 8.78
C PHE A 291 3.81 6.35 7.72
N VAL A 292 4.79 6.62 6.85
CA VAL A 292 5.25 5.64 5.84
C VAL A 292 5.86 4.41 6.53
N TRP A 293 6.69 4.62 7.55
CA TRP A 293 7.34 3.55 8.28
C TRP A 293 6.34 2.67 9.03
N SER A 294 5.34 3.26 9.68
CA SER A 294 4.24 2.53 10.34
C SER A 294 3.52 1.61 9.37
N THR A 295 3.20 2.11 8.18
CA THR A 295 2.54 1.32 7.13
C THR A 295 3.45 0.21 6.60
N TYR A 296 4.75 0.48 6.44
CA TYR A 296 5.71 -0.52 5.99
C TYR A 296 5.93 -1.62 7.05
N MET A 297 5.95 -1.28 8.34
CA MET A 297 6.04 -2.26 9.42
C MET A 297 4.85 -3.24 9.42
N GLU A 298 3.64 -2.77 9.12
CA GLU A 298 2.47 -3.65 8.95
C GLU A 298 2.72 -4.73 7.89
N GLN A 299 3.25 -4.33 6.73
CA GLN A 299 3.59 -5.27 5.65
C GLN A 299 4.67 -6.28 6.06
N LEU A 300 5.68 -5.82 6.82
CA LEU A 300 6.73 -6.72 7.31
C LEU A 300 6.21 -7.72 8.35
N LEU A 301 5.26 -7.30 9.20
CA LEU A 301 4.63 -8.19 10.18
C LEU A 301 3.70 -9.20 9.51
N GLU A 302 2.89 -8.76 8.54
CA GLU A 302 2.00 -9.62 7.75
C GLU A 302 2.80 -10.68 6.99
N SER A 303 3.88 -10.26 6.32
CA SER A 303 4.79 -11.16 5.59
C SER A 303 5.76 -11.95 6.48
N ARG A 304 5.67 -11.79 7.81
CA ARG A 304 6.54 -12.43 8.83
C ARG A 304 8.03 -12.15 8.67
N LYS A 305 8.39 -11.09 7.94
CA LYS A 305 9.76 -10.58 7.81
C LYS A 305 10.20 -9.76 9.03
N LEU A 306 9.24 -9.33 9.85
CA LEU A 306 9.47 -8.69 11.15
C LEU A 306 8.79 -9.48 12.27
N ARG A 307 9.43 -9.48 13.45
CA ARG A 307 8.91 -10.03 14.70
C ARG A 307 9.29 -9.13 15.86
N GLY A 308 8.60 -9.27 16.98
CA GLY A 308 8.91 -8.56 18.22
C GLY A 308 10.29 -8.88 18.78
N HIS A 309 10.67 -8.18 19.84
CA HIS A 309 11.81 -8.57 20.66
C HIS A 309 11.39 -9.69 21.63
N PRO A 310 12.26 -10.63 22.03
CA PRO A 310 11.94 -11.59 23.09
C PRO A 310 11.46 -10.85 24.34
N TYR A 311 10.56 -11.45 25.11
CA TYR A 311 9.91 -10.75 26.21
C TYR A 311 9.57 -11.62 27.42
N GLU A 312 9.38 -10.94 28.55
CA GLU A 312 8.86 -11.49 29.79
C GLU A 312 7.63 -10.69 30.23
N VAL A 313 6.55 -11.39 30.59
CA VAL A 313 5.36 -10.76 31.15
C VAL A 313 5.53 -10.62 32.65
N VAL A 314 5.42 -9.39 33.15
CA VAL A 314 5.39 -9.07 34.57
C VAL A 314 3.96 -9.27 35.08
N PRO A 315 3.75 -10.13 36.08
CA PRO A 315 2.42 -10.38 36.62
C PRO A 315 1.90 -9.17 37.42
N GLY A 316 0.57 -9.05 37.55
CA GLY A 316 -0.08 -8.02 38.38
C GLY A 316 -0.59 -6.79 37.62
N GLY A 317 -0.45 -6.78 36.30
CA GLY A 317 -0.95 -5.72 35.43
C GLY A 317 -0.29 -4.37 35.69
N LEU A 318 -1.06 -3.27 35.81
CA LEU A 318 -0.50 -1.95 36.15
C LEU A 318 0.29 -1.93 37.48
N LYS A 319 0.04 -2.88 38.40
CA LYS A 319 0.85 -3.06 39.62
C LYS A 319 2.25 -3.63 39.36
N GLY A 320 2.44 -4.27 38.21
CA GLY A 320 3.72 -4.80 37.73
C GLY A 320 4.69 -3.71 37.26
N VAL A 321 4.19 -2.55 36.82
CA VAL A 321 4.99 -1.47 36.21
C VAL A 321 6.20 -1.10 37.05
N ILE A 322 6.00 -0.90 38.37
CA ILE A 322 7.12 -0.54 39.26
C ILE A 322 8.20 -1.63 39.31
N THR A 323 7.80 -2.90 39.30
CA THR A 323 8.72 -4.04 39.28
C THR A 323 9.46 -4.11 37.95
N GLY A 324 8.75 -3.91 36.84
CA GLY A 324 9.33 -3.85 35.50
C GLY A 324 10.42 -2.77 35.39
N LEU A 325 10.12 -1.56 35.84
CA LEU A 325 11.02 -0.41 35.79
C LEU A 325 12.23 -0.55 36.74
N GLN A 326 12.03 -1.02 37.98
CA GLN A 326 13.11 -1.28 38.92
C GLN A 326 14.09 -2.33 38.36
N ASN A 327 13.58 -3.40 37.78
CA ASN A 327 14.43 -4.43 37.20
C ASN A 327 15.17 -3.93 35.94
N LEU A 328 14.62 -2.98 35.18
CA LEU A 328 15.33 -2.31 34.07
C LEU A 328 16.45 -1.41 34.59
N ARG A 329 16.21 -0.62 35.64
CA ARG A 329 17.22 0.21 36.30
C ARG A 329 18.37 -0.62 36.85
N ASP A 330 18.05 -1.74 37.49
CA ASP A 330 19.03 -2.65 38.10
C ASP A 330 19.76 -3.54 37.06
N GLY A 331 19.49 -3.38 35.76
CA GLY A 331 20.15 -4.16 34.70
C GLY A 331 19.78 -5.65 34.66
N LYS A 332 18.65 -6.05 35.28
CA LYS A 332 18.19 -7.44 35.36
C LYS A 332 17.47 -7.91 34.09
N ALA A 333 17.32 -7.07 33.07
CA ALA A 333 16.79 -7.46 31.76
C ALA A 333 17.96 -7.75 30.81
N SER A 334 18.10 -9.00 30.35
CA SER A 334 19.09 -9.38 29.35
C SER A 334 18.40 -10.03 28.15
N ALA A 335 18.45 -9.36 26.99
CA ALA A 335 17.83 -9.81 25.74
C ALA A 335 16.32 -10.08 25.80
N VAL A 336 15.63 -9.51 26.78
CA VAL A 336 14.17 -9.60 26.94
C VAL A 336 13.60 -8.21 27.23
N LYS A 337 12.46 -7.91 26.60
CA LYS A 337 11.63 -6.73 26.87
C LYS A 337 10.55 -7.10 27.89
N ARG A 338 10.21 -6.21 28.82
CA ARG A 338 9.22 -6.51 29.85
C ARG A 338 7.88 -5.87 29.57
N GLN A 339 6.82 -6.54 30.00
CA GLN A 339 5.44 -6.15 29.70
C GLN A 339 4.54 -6.22 30.93
N ASP A 340 3.67 -5.23 31.07
CA ASP A 340 2.66 -5.17 32.12
C ASP A 340 1.27 -5.35 31.48
N GLY A 341 0.45 -6.27 32.00
CA GLY A 341 -0.92 -6.50 31.51
C GLY A 341 -1.90 -5.40 31.94
N SER A 342 -3.04 -5.25 31.26
CA SER A 342 -4.13 -4.41 31.76
C SER A 342 -5.07 -5.15 32.73
N ALA A 343 -5.58 -4.45 33.74
CA ALA A 343 -6.34 -5.02 34.85
C ALA A 343 -7.80 -5.34 34.46
N ASN A 344 -8.03 -6.35 33.60
CA ASN A 344 -9.36 -6.95 33.46
C ASN A 344 -9.31 -8.36 32.84
N GLN A 345 -8.84 -9.32 33.63
CA GLN A 345 -9.19 -10.73 33.46
C GLN A 345 -9.63 -11.31 34.81
N SER A 346 -10.88 -11.03 35.19
CA SER A 346 -11.59 -11.85 36.18
C SER A 346 -12.62 -12.69 35.41
N GLY A 347 -12.44 -14.01 35.49
CA GLY A 347 -13.01 -14.96 34.54
C GLY A 347 -14.50 -15.21 34.69
N HIS A 348 -15.08 -15.86 33.68
CA HIS A 348 -16.25 -16.74 33.80
C HIS A 348 -16.18 -17.81 32.70
N ARG A 349 -15.71 -19.02 33.07
CA ARG A 349 -16.06 -20.26 32.35
C ARG A 349 -17.51 -20.58 32.70
N LYS A 350 -18.44 -20.53 31.74
CA LYS A 350 -19.64 -21.39 31.74
C LYS A 350 -20.06 -21.73 30.31
N HIS A 351 -20.02 -23.03 30.01
CA HIS A 351 -20.76 -23.64 28.92
C HIS A 351 -22.24 -23.26 29.00
N MET A 352 -22.84 -22.86 27.87
CA MET A 352 -24.28 -22.97 27.67
C MET A 352 -24.57 -23.20 26.19
N SER A 353 -24.86 -24.45 25.88
CA SER A 353 -25.49 -24.93 24.65
C SER A 353 -26.99 -24.62 24.69
N VAL A 354 -27.55 -24.06 23.61
CA VAL A 354 -29.00 -23.96 23.39
C VAL A 354 -29.31 -24.40 21.94
N PRO A 355 -30.34 -25.23 21.70
CA PRO A 355 -30.46 -26.01 20.47
C PRO A 355 -31.19 -25.25 19.35
N PHE A 356 -30.70 -25.39 18.11
CA PHE A 356 -31.42 -24.96 16.91
C PHE A 356 -32.26 -26.11 16.34
N ARG A 357 -33.56 -25.85 16.19
CA ARG A 357 -34.56 -26.75 15.59
C ARG A 357 -34.38 -26.76 14.07
N THR A 358 -34.13 -27.92 13.49
CA THR A 358 -34.09 -28.15 12.03
C THR A 358 -35.51 -28.22 11.45
N MET A 359 -35.78 -27.47 10.37
CA MET A 359 -36.84 -27.81 9.41
C MET A 359 -36.19 -28.22 8.10
N SER A 360 -36.40 -29.49 7.72
CA SER A 360 -35.97 -30.12 6.49
C SER A 360 -36.93 -29.80 5.33
N GLY A 361 -36.38 -29.51 4.15
CA GLY A 361 -37.14 -29.42 2.91
C GLY A 361 -36.24 -29.33 1.69
N SER A 362 -35.62 -30.43 1.28
CA SER A 362 -34.88 -30.55 0.02
C SER A 362 -35.84 -30.99 -1.11
N ARG A 363 -35.92 -30.22 -2.20
CA ARG A 363 -36.48 -30.68 -3.48
C ARG A 363 -35.31 -30.94 -4.43
N THR A 364 -35.18 -32.18 -4.89
CA THR A 364 -34.31 -32.60 -5.99
C THR A 364 -35.06 -32.39 -7.32
N CYS A 365 -34.42 -31.74 -8.30
CA CYS A 365 -34.93 -31.66 -9.67
C CYS A 365 -34.26 -32.76 -10.52
N GLY A 366 -35.08 -33.51 -11.27
CA GLY A 366 -34.71 -34.73 -11.98
C GLY A 366 -33.91 -34.52 -13.28
N SER A 367 -33.24 -35.59 -13.67
CA SER A 367 -32.41 -35.78 -14.86
C SER A 367 -33.18 -36.49 -15.98
N GLU A 368 -33.09 -36.00 -17.22
CA GLU A 368 -33.33 -36.81 -18.42
C GLU A 368 -32.24 -36.53 -19.48
N GLY A 369 -31.38 -37.54 -19.71
CA GLY A 369 -30.88 -38.02 -21.02
C GLY A 369 -29.85 -37.23 -21.84
N ASN A 370 -28.57 -37.68 -21.84
CA ASN A 370 -27.84 -38.18 -23.02
C ASN A 370 -26.47 -38.81 -22.60
N PRO A 371 -26.07 -40.04 -23.00
CA PRO A 371 -24.86 -40.69 -22.51
C PRO A 371 -23.73 -40.61 -23.55
N GLU A 372 -22.88 -39.58 -23.50
CA GLU A 372 -21.57 -39.58 -24.17
C GLU A 372 -20.73 -38.34 -23.77
N THR A 373 -20.40 -38.21 -22.48
CA THR A 373 -19.27 -37.38 -21.99
C THR A 373 -18.76 -38.00 -20.68
N PRO A 374 -17.45 -37.95 -20.37
CA PRO A 374 -16.93 -38.46 -19.10
C PRO A 374 -17.64 -37.74 -17.94
N ASP A 375 -18.08 -38.51 -16.94
CA ASP A 375 -18.83 -38.06 -15.75
C ASP A 375 -18.04 -37.01 -14.93
N HIS A 376 -18.02 -35.77 -15.40
CA HIS A 376 -17.76 -34.62 -14.54
C HIS A 376 -19.07 -34.25 -13.87
N VAL A 377 -19.22 -34.62 -12.60
CA VAL A 377 -20.36 -34.22 -11.77
C VAL A 377 -20.27 -32.70 -11.55
N TYR A 378 -20.98 -31.91 -12.36
CA TYR A 378 -21.09 -30.46 -12.16
C TYR A 378 -22.00 -30.16 -10.97
N ILE A 379 -21.48 -29.49 -9.94
CA ILE A 379 -22.28 -29.11 -8.76
C ILE A 379 -23.05 -27.82 -9.09
N CYS A 380 -24.38 -27.94 -9.24
CA CYS A 380 -25.24 -26.77 -9.42
C CYS A 380 -25.32 -25.98 -8.10
N LYS A 381 -24.55 -24.88 -8.00
CA LYS A 381 -24.53 -24.01 -6.81
C LYS A 381 -25.18 -22.67 -7.12
N GLU A 382 -26.33 -22.38 -6.48
CA GLU A 382 -26.83 -20.99 -6.40
C GLU A 382 -25.69 -20.05 -5.94
N PRO A 383 -25.64 -18.79 -6.39
CA PRO A 383 -24.61 -17.83 -5.96
C PRO A 383 -24.46 -17.70 -4.43
N ARG A 384 -25.52 -18.03 -3.68
CA ARG A 384 -25.53 -18.11 -2.20
C ARG A 384 -24.65 -19.22 -1.61
N MET A 385 -24.33 -20.24 -2.40
CA MET A 385 -23.46 -21.36 -2.05
C MET A 385 -21.98 -21.16 -2.44
N ILE A 386 -21.66 -20.09 -3.18
CA ILE A 386 -20.28 -19.64 -3.44
C ILE A 386 -19.74 -18.93 -2.18
N LEU A 387 -18.49 -19.11 -1.79
CA LEU A 387 -17.93 -18.40 -0.63
C LEU A 387 -17.78 -16.90 -0.91
N GLY A 388 -17.96 -16.09 0.14
CA GLY A 388 -17.90 -14.64 0.04
C GLY A 388 -18.44 -13.98 1.30
N PRO A 389 -18.33 -12.63 1.42
CA PRO A 389 -18.79 -11.90 2.59
C PRO A 389 -20.24 -12.21 2.95
N PHE A 390 -20.54 -12.27 4.25
CA PHE A 390 -21.88 -12.61 4.73
C PHE A 390 -22.94 -11.61 4.25
N LEU A 391 -22.68 -10.30 4.37
CA LEU A 391 -23.60 -9.26 3.92
C LEU A 391 -23.85 -9.28 2.41
N ALA A 392 -22.87 -9.72 1.62
CA ALA A 392 -23.00 -9.87 0.18
C ALA A 392 -24.01 -10.95 -0.23
N LYS A 393 -24.47 -11.83 0.69
CA LYS A 393 -25.56 -12.78 0.41
C LYS A 393 -26.91 -12.09 0.21
N PHE A 394 -27.10 -10.93 0.84
CA PHE A 394 -28.42 -10.31 0.98
C PHE A 394 -28.53 -8.97 0.24
N SER A 395 -27.42 -8.28 0.03
CA SER A 395 -27.42 -6.97 -0.64
C SER A 395 -26.10 -6.65 -1.31
N ASP A 396 -26.16 -5.88 -2.40
CA ASP A 396 -25.00 -5.25 -3.04
C ASP A 396 -24.40 -4.12 -2.18
N PHE A 397 -25.03 -3.76 -1.06
CA PHE A 397 -24.53 -2.72 -0.15
C PHE A 397 -23.11 -3.01 0.33
N TRP A 398 -22.76 -4.29 0.57
CA TRP A 398 -21.40 -4.65 0.93
C TRP A 398 -20.40 -4.20 -0.16
N HIS A 399 -20.71 -4.48 -1.42
CA HIS A 399 -19.89 -4.09 -2.56
C HIS A 399 -19.84 -2.57 -2.72
N ALA A 400 -21.00 -1.91 -2.67
CA ALA A 400 -21.11 -0.45 -2.75
C ALA A 400 -20.29 0.24 -1.65
N TYR A 401 -20.31 -0.28 -0.43
CA TYR A 401 -19.50 0.23 0.68
C TYR A 401 -18.00 0.05 0.44
N GLN A 402 -17.55 -1.07 -0.13
CA GLN A 402 -16.13 -1.23 -0.47
C GLN A 402 -15.69 -0.26 -1.59
N VAL A 403 -16.57 0.04 -2.54
CA VAL A 403 -16.32 1.06 -3.57
C VAL A 403 -16.23 2.45 -2.92
N TYR A 404 -17.20 2.79 -2.07
CA TYR A 404 -17.25 4.08 -1.39
C TYR A 404 -16.02 4.36 -0.51
N THR A 405 -15.51 3.34 0.17
CA THR A 405 -14.30 3.45 1.00
C THR A 405 -12.99 3.41 0.21
N GLY A 406 -13.02 3.20 -1.11
CA GLY A 406 -11.81 3.09 -1.95
C GLY A 406 -11.01 1.80 -1.76
N THR A 407 -11.46 0.86 -0.91
CA THR A 407 -10.68 -0.34 -0.54
C THR A 407 -11.05 -1.59 -1.33
N ARG A 408 -11.96 -1.48 -2.31
CA ARG A 408 -12.50 -2.65 -3.05
C ARG A 408 -11.42 -3.59 -3.60
N HIS A 409 -10.40 -3.09 -4.28
CA HIS A 409 -9.38 -3.93 -4.91
C HIS A 409 -8.58 -4.75 -3.87
N ILE A 410 -8.21 -4.13 -2.74
CA ILE A 410 -7.56 -4.79 -1.60
C ILE A 410 -8.48 -5.88 -1.03
N LYS A 411 -9.76 -5.54 -0.81
CA LYS A 411 -10.74 -6.51 -0.27
C LYS A 411 -10.98 -7.67 -1.21
N LEU A 412 -11.06 -7.44 -2.52
CA LEU A 412 -11.20 -8.50 -3.50
C LEU A 412 -9.97 -9.42 -3.50
N CYS A 413 -8.75 -8.84 -3.45
CA CYS A 413 -7.52 -9.60 -3.32
C CYS A 413 -7.56 -10.51 -2.09
N HIS A 414 -7.81 -9.95 -0.90
CA HIS A 414 -7.90 -10.74 0.33
C HIS A 414 -9.01 -11.79 0.33
N LEU A 415 -10.13 -11.54 -0.35
CA LEU A 415 -11.19 -12.54 -0.47
C LEU A 415 -10.77 -13.70 -1.39
N HIS A 416 -10.05 -13.40 -2.48
CA HIS A 416 -9.47 -14.42 -3.33
C HIS A 416 -8.33 -15.17 -2.64
N ASP A 417 -7.49 -14.52 -1.84
CA ASP A 417 -6.46 -15.22 -1.04
C ASP A 417 -7.12 -16.13 0.00
N ARG A 418 -8.18 -15.63 0.67
CA ARG A 418 -8.89 -16.36 1.71
C ARG A 418 -9.70 -17.55 1.20
N TYR A 419 -10.34 -17.40 0.05
CA TYR A 419 -11.30 -18.39 -0.47
C TYR A 419 -10.85 -19.10 -1.75
N GLY A 420 -9.79 -18.61 -2.40
CA GLY A 420 -9.30 -19.08 -3.69
C GLY A 420 -8.23 -20.17 -3.63
N GLU A 421 -7.48 -20.30 -2.53
CA GLU A 421 -6.40 -21.31 -2.37
C GLU A 421 -6.84 -22.64 -1.72
N SER A 422 -8.13 -22.95 -1.61
CA SER A 422 -8.58 -24.22 -1.02
C SER A 422 -8.56 -25.39 -2.03
N MET A 423 -7.37 -25.85 -2.42
CA MET A 423 -7.17 -27.29 -2.53
C MET A 423 -6.88 -27.80 -1.12
N SER A 424 -7.77 -28.63 -0.58
CA SER A 424 -7.75 -29.29 0.75
C SER A 424 -8.22 -28.47 1.97
N LEU A 425 -9.55 -28.37 2.15
CA LEU A 425 -10.15 -28.47 3.48
C LEU A 425 -10.53 -29.95 3.74
N PRO A 426 -10.29 -30.50 4.95
CA PRO A 426 -10.60 -31.90 5.25
C PRO A 426 -12.10 -32.17 5.14
N SER A 427 -12.45 -33.21 4.40
CA SER A 427 -13.77 -33.83 4.38
C SER A 427 -14.16 -34.27 5.79
N GLN A 428 -15.19 -33.64 6.37
CA GLN A 428 -16.04 -34.28 7.38
C GLN A 428 -17.31 -33.44 7.62
N SER A 429 -18.31 -33.65 6.76
CA SER A 429 -19.73 -33.85 7.09
C SER A 429 -20.58 -33.47 5.89
N ALA A 430 -21.21 -34.48 5.29
CA ALA A 430 -22.15 -34.35 4.20
C ALA A 430 -23.43 -33.63 4.65
N SER A 431 -23.44 -32.29 4.55
CA SER A 431 -24.62 -31.44 4.35
C SER A 431 -24.15 -29.98 4.26
N THR A 432 -24.41 -29.30 3.14
CA THR A 432 -23.96 -27.92 2.77
C THR A 432 -22.52 -27.73 2.30
N GLU A 433 -22.20 -28.25 1.11
CA GLU A 433 -20.90 -28.01 0.45
C GLU A 433 -20.80 -26.59 -0.14
N LEU A 434 -20.23 -25.65 0.62
CA LEU A 434 -19.83 -24.33 0.11
C LEU A 434 -18.66 -24.47 -0.90
N TYR A 435 -18.68 -23.73 -2.01
CA TYR A 435 -17.57 -23.75 -2.98
C TYR A 435 -16.46 -22.77 -2.59
N ALA A 436 -15.24 -23.29 -2.52
CA ALA A 436 -13.99 -22.54 -2.42
C ALA A 436 -13.19 -22.74 -3.71
N GLY A 437 -12.66 -21.67 -4.30
CA GLY A 437 -12.00 -21.68 -5.60
C GLY A 437 -11.90 -20.27 -6.20
N PRO A 438 -11.46 -20.13 -7.47
CA PRO A 438 -11.18 -18.84 -8.11
C PRO A 438 -12.41 -17.95 -8.37
N ILE A 439 -13.57 -18.31 -7.83
CA ILE A 439 -14.85 -17.59 -7.94
C ILE A 439 -15.32 -17.28 -6.52
N ILE A 440 -15.53 -16.00 -6.22
CA ILE A 440 -16.03 -15.53 -4.93
C ILE A 440 -17.31 -14.73 -5.12
N ARG A 441 -18.26 -14.81 -4.18
CA ARG A 441 -19.46 -13.97 -4.17
C ARG A 441 -19.13 -12.58 -3.62
N ILE A 442 -19.60 -11.55 -4.31
CA ILE A 442 -19.47 -10.14 -3.89
C ILE A 442 -20.80 -9.39 -3.84
N GLY A 443 -21.88 -10.00 -4.30
CA GLY A 443 -23.26 -9.52 -4.15
C GLY A 443 -24.26 -10.67 -4.32
N PRO A 444 -25.58 -10.44 -4.16
CA PRO A 444 -26.57 -11.52 -4.19
C PRO A 444 -26.56 -12.30 -5.50
N ASN A 445 -26.35 -11.60 -6.62
CA ASN A 445 -26.24 -12.15 -7.97
C ASN A 445 -24.92 -11.71 -8.64
N THR A 446 -23.87 -11.44 -7.86
CA THR A 446 -22.63 -10.86 -8.37
C THR A 446 -21.43 -11.67 -7.87
N VAL A 447 -20.60 -12.13 -8.80
CA VAL A 447 -19.39 -12.90 -8.49
C VAL A 447 -18.14 -12.22 -9.03
N SER A 448 -17.02 -12.41 -8.34
CA SER A 448 -15.69 -12.01 -8.81
C SER A 448 -14.90 -13.25 -9.17
N VAL A 449 -14.27 -13.21 -10.35
CA VAL A 449 -13.48 -14.31 -10.89
C VAL A 449 -12.03 -13.88 -10.98
N ASN A 450 -11.12 -14.64 -10.37
CA ASN A 450 -9.68 -14.43 -10.44
C ASN A 450 -8.98 -15.67 -10.99
N SER A 451 -9.10 -15.88 -12.30
CA SER A 451 -8.41 -16.96 -13.01
C SER A 451 -8.22 -16.62 -14.49
N LYS A 452 -7.09 -17.06 -15.05
CA LYS A 452 -6.80 -16.90 -16.48
C LYS A 452 -7.88 -17.54 -17.36
N GLU A 453 -8.26 -18.78 -17.04
CA GLU A 453 -9.31 -19.51 -17.75
C GLU A 453 -10.66 -18.78 -17.69
N GLY A 454 -11.02 -18.26 -16.52
CA GLY A 454 -12.28 -17.54 -16.36
C GLY A 454 -12.31 -16.23 -17.13
N LEU A 455 -11.22 -15.46 -17.13
CA LEU A 455 -11.12 -14.26 -17.96
C LEU A 455 -11.23 -14.60 -19.45
N GLN A 456 -10.53 -15.65 -19.92
CA GLN A 456 -10.61 -16.09 -21.32
C GLN A 456 -12.03 -16.52 -21.70
N LYS A 457 -12.72 -17.28 -20.85
CA LYS A 457 -14.09 -17.74 -21.11
C LYS A 457 -15.09 -16.59 -21.11
N ILE A 458 -14.99 -15.68 -20.15
CA ILE A 458 -15.88 -14.51 -19.99
C ILE A 458 -15.74 -13.51 -21.14
N PHE A 459 -14.50 -13.27 -21.60
CA PHE A 459 -14.21 -12.26 -22.62
C PHE A 459 -14.00 -12.82 -24.03
N SER A 460 -14.13 -14.13 -24.24
CA SER A 460 -14.06 -14.73 -25.58
C SER A 460 -15.16 -14.18 -26.50
N ALA A 461 -14.85 -14.05 -27.79
CA ALA A 461 -15.82 -13.61 -28.80
C ALA A 461 -17.01 -14.58 -28.97
N THR A 462 -16.83 -15.84 -28.58
CA THR A 462 -17.85 -16.89 -28.60
C THR A 462 -18.57 -17.06 -27.25
N SER A 463 -18.27 -16.21 -26.26
CA SER A 463 -18.87 -16.32 -24.94
C SER A 463 -20.39 -16.10 -25.00
N PRO A 464 -21.21 -16.94 -24.35
CA PRO A 464 -22.66 -16.82 -24.38
C PRO A 464 -23.21 -15.74 -23.42
N ILE A 465 -22.33 -15.00 -22.75
CA ILE A 465 -22.69 -13.93 -21.79
C ILE A 465 -22.50 -12.55 -22.45
N ASN A 466 -23.28 -11.56 -22.03
CA ASN A 466 -23.22 -10.22 -22.60
C ASN A 466 -22.71 -9.17 -21.60
N LYS A 467 -22.43 -7.96 -22.09
CA LYS A 467 -22.24 -6.79 -21.22
C LYS A 467 -23.47 -6.62 -20.32
N SER A 468 -23.26 -6.35 -19.03
CA SER A 468 -24.37 -6.15 -18.10
C SER A 468 -25.02 -4.75 -18.30
N PRO A 469 -26.17 -4.48 -17.67
CA PRO A 469 -26.80 -3.15 -17.71
C PRO A 469 -25.90 -2.00 -17.21
N PHE A 470 -24.82 -2.30 -16.48
CA PHE A 470 -23.81 -1.35 -16.01
C PHE A 470 -23.31 -0.39 -17.12
N TYR A 471 -23.12 -0.90 -18.34
CA TYR A 471 -22.54 -0.11 -19.45
C TYR A 471 -23.47 0.99 -19.93
N LYS A 472 -24.79 0.85 -19.74
CA LYS A 472 -25.79 1.88 -20.10
C LYS A 472 -25.64 3.13 -19.24
N ALA A 473 -25.03 3.02 -18.05
CA ALA A 473 -24.78 4.16 -17.18
C ALA A 473 -23.73 5.13 -17.75
N PHE A 474 -22.89 4.74 -18.71
CA PHE A 474 -21.85 5.61 -19.27
C PHE A 474 -22.40 6.67 -20.23
N ALA A 475 -23.48 6.36 -20.95
CA ALA A 475 -24.20 7.30 -21.81
C ALA A 475 -25.71 7.24 -21.53
N PRO A 476 -26.20 7.74 -20.37
CA PRO A 476 -27.60 7.60 -19.99
C PRO A 476 -28.53 8.26 -21.01
N GLY A 477 -29.49 7.49 -21.55
CA GLY A 477 -30.45 7.99 -22.53
C GLY A 477 -29.95 8.06 -23.97
N PHE A 478 -28.70 7.65 -24.23
CA PHE A 478 -28.13 7.58 -25.57
C PHE A 478 -27.62 6.17 -25.87
N GLU A 479 -27.74 5.76 -27.13
CA GLU A 479 -27.22 4.46 -27.59
C GLU A 479 -25.77 4.61 -28.04
N SER A 480 -24.89 3.71 -27.60
CA SER A 480 -23.48 3.71 -27.99
C SER A 480 -22.93 2.30 -28.18
N SER A 481 -21.87 2.20 -28.97
CA SER A 481 -21.12 0.97 -29.22
C SER A 481 -20.58 0.33 -27.93
N PHE A 482 -20.29 1.15 -26.92
CA PHE A 482 -19.81 0.70 -25.64
C PHE A 482 -20.86 -0.10 -24.86
N ALA A 483 -22.13 0.31 -24.89
CA ALA A 483 -23.23 -0.39 -24.23
C ALA A 483 -23.92 -1.44 -25.12
N ALA A 484 -23.73 -1.37 -26.44
CA ALA A 484 -24.33 -2.31 -27.39
C ALA A 484 -23.85 -3.75 -27.19
N VAL A 485 -24.75 -4.70 -27.48
CA VAL A 485 -24.56 -6.16 -27.42
C VAL A 485 -25.12 -6.81 -28.70
N GLY A 486 -24.72 -8.06 -28.97
CA GLY A 486 -25.23 -8.81 -30.13
C GLY A 486 -24.95 -8.13 -31.47
N ASP A 487 -25.93 -8.13 -32.37
CA ASP A 487 -25.76 -7.61 -33.74
C ASP A 487 -25.61 -6.09 -33.78
N ALA A 488 -26.28 -5.36 -32.88
CA ALA A 488 -26.09 -3.91 -32.75
C ALA A 488 -24.65 -3.53 -32.39
N PHE A 489 -23.95 -4.38 -31.60
CA PHE A 489 -22.54 -4.18 -31.33
C PHE A 489 -21.68 -4.41 -32.56
N LYS A 490 -21.92 -5.50 -33.31
CA LYS A 490 -21.16 -5.82 -34.53
C LYS A 490 -21.30 -4.71 -35.58
N GLU A 491 -22.53 -4.23 -35.78
CA GLU A 491 -22.86 -3.15 -36.72
C GLU A 491 -22.08 -1.86 -36.37
N LYS A 492 -22.26 -1.37 -35.13
CA LYS A 492 -21.59 -0.15 -34.66
C LYS A 492 -20.06 -0.31 -34.67
N ARG A 493 -19.53 -1.46 -34.25
CA ARG A 493 -18.09 -1.73 -34.23
C ARG A 493 -17.50 -1.72 -35.64
N SER A 494 -18.19 -2.28 -36.62
CA SER A 494 -17.77 -2.25 -38.03
C SER A 494 -17.59 -0.81 -38.50
N ILE A 495 -18.59 0.04 -38.26
CA ILE A 495 -18.55 1.43 -38.70
C ILE A 495 -17.45 2.22 -37.98
N ILE A 496 -17.37 2.12 -36.65
CA ILE A 496 -16.38 2.85 -35.85
C ILE A 496 -14.96 2.41 -36.22
N SER A 497 -14.74 1.11 -36.49
CA SER A 497 -13.42 0.61 -36.86
C SER A 497 -12.84 1.28 -38.10
N HIS A 498 -13.68 1.70 -39.04
CA HIS A 498 -13.23 2.46 -40.21
C HIS A 498 -12.67 3.83 -39.86
N ALA A 499 -13.12 4.47 -38.79
CA ALA A 499 -12.58 5.76 -38.34
C ALA A 499 -11.15 5.62 -37.75
N PHE A 500 -10.78 4.41 -37.32
CA PHE A 500 -9.48 4.08 -36.75
C PHE A 500 -8.58 3.25 -37.70
N ALA A 501 -8.87 3.27 -39.01
CA ALA A 501 -8.02 2.60 -40.00
C ALA A 501 -6.62 3.24 -40.05
N GLN A 502 -5.58 2.44 -40.29
CA GLN A 502 -4.17 2.86 -40.26
C GLN A 502 -3.90 4.18 -40.99
N LYS A 503 -4.29 4.28 -42.27
CA LYS A 503 -4.09 5.50 -43.09
C LYS A 503 -4.68 6.76 -42.46
N LYS A 504 -5.75 6.61 -41.66
CA LYS A 504 -6.39 7.72 -40.95
C LYS A 504 -5.65 8.10 -39.68
N LEU A 505 -5.11 7.10 -38.96
CA LEU A 505 -4.25 7.35 -37.80
C LEU A 505 -2.98 8.09 -38.21
N GLU A 506 -2.37 7.70 -39.33
CA GLU A 506 -1.22 8.40 -39.93
C GLU A 506 -1.56 9.88 -40.24
N ALA A 507 -2.75 10.16 -40.78
CA ALA A 507 -3.20 11.53 -41.05
C ALA A 507 -3.40 12.37 -39.78
N MET A 508 -3.68 11.74 -38.64
CA MET A 508 -3.87 12.43 -37.35
C MET A 508 -2.56 12.80 -36.66
N GLU A 509 -1.43 12.23 -37.08
CA GLU A 509 -0.12 12.39 -36.45
C GLU A 509 0.30 13.86 -36.31
N THR A 510 0.05 14.66 -37.35
CA THR A 510 0.28 16.11 -37.34
C THR A 510 -0.46 16.81 -36.20
N THR A 511 -1.70 16.37 -35.90
CA THR A 511 -2.49 16.90 -34.80
C THR A 511 -1.90 16.50 -33.45
N PHE A 512 -1.43 15.26 -33.27
CA PHE A 512 -0.73 14.86 -32.05
C PHE A 512 0.53 15.69 -31.83
N MET A 513 1.38 15.83 -32.86
CA MET A 513 2.63 16.60 -32.77
C MET A 513 2.40 18.08 -32.48
N LYS A 514 1.36 18.69 -33.07
CA LYS A 514 0.93 20.06 -32.75
C LYS A 514 0.68 20.24 -31.25
N HIS A 515 -0.03 19.31 -30.61
CA HIS A 515 -0.34 19.40 -29.17
C HIS A 515 0.86 19.06 -28.29
N ILE A 516 1.73 18.14 -28.71
CA ILE A 516 3.00 17.83 -28.02
C ILE A 516 3.94 19.04 -28.04
N ASN A 517 4.04 19.77 -29.16
CA ASN A 517 4.86 20.99 -29.22
C ASN A 517 4.30 22.10 -28.30
N ARG A 518 2.98 22.29 -28.30
CA ARG A 518 2.28 23.18 -27.37
C ARG A 518 2.57 22.83 -25.90
N LEU A 519 2.62 21.54 -25.57
CA LEU A 519 3.01 21.07 -24.25
C LEU A 519 4.46 21.47 -23.91
N TYR A 520 5.41 21.26 -24.82
CA TYR A 520 6.81 21.64 -24.61
C TYR A 520 6.98 23.14 -24.38
N ASP A 521 6.31 23.97 -25.19
CA ASP A 521 6.33 25.42 -25.05
C ASP A 521 5.81 25.85 -23.67
N PHE A 522 4.72 25.23 -23.21
CA PHE A 522 4.19 25.47 -21.87
C PHE A 522 5.17 25.05 -20.78
N MET A 523 5.72 23.83 -20.86
CA MET A 523 6.64 23.28 -19.87
C MET A 523 7.93 24.12 -19.74
N ALA A 524 8.43 24.68 -20.84
CA ALA A 524 9.63 25.52 -20.85
C ALA A 524 9.49 26.79 -19.99
N LEU A 525 8.26 27.24 -19.74
CA LEU A 525 7.94 28.45 -18.96
C LEU A 525 7.69 28.16 -17.47
N GLN A 526 7.68 26.90 -17.04
CA GLN A 526 7.30 26.50 -15.68
C GLN A 526 8.50 26.03 -14.85
N GLN A 527 8.56 26.46 -13.59
CA GLN A 527 9.55 25.94 -12.62
C GLN A 527 9.10 24.61 -12.01
N THR A 528 7.79 24.38 -11.89
CA THR A 528 7.21 23.17 -11.30
C THR A 528 5.92 22.83 -12.05
N ILE A 529 5.74 21.55 -12.35
CA ILE A 529 4.64 21.05 -13.19
C ILE A 529 3.92 19.93 -12.45
N TYR A 530 2.59 20.04 -12.38
CA TYR A 530 1.71 18.96 -11.93
C TYR A 530 1.31 18.10 -13.14
N LEU A 531 1.94 16.92 -13.26
CA LEU A 531 1.80 16.08 -14.46
C LEU A 531 0.40 15.53 -14.65
N ASP A 532 -0.32 15.21 -13.58
CA ASP A 532 -1.70 14.75 -13.63
C ASP A 532 -2.61 15.77 -14.31
N ASP A 533 -2.50 17.03 -13.89
CA ASP A 533 -3.29 18.14 -14.39
C ASP A 533 -2.90 18.53 -15.83
N LEU A 534 -1.61 18.40 -16.17
CA LEU A 534 -1.09 18.73 -17.50
C LEU A 534 -1.41 17.64 -18.53
N LEU A 535 -1.24 16.36 -18.18
CA LEU A 535 -1.53 15.24 -19.07
C LEU A 535 -3.03 15.08 -19.31
N SER A 536 -3.87 15.39 -18.31
CA SER A 536 -5.33 15.48 -18.50
C SER A 536 -5.68 16.55 -19.54
N ALA A 537 -5.13 17.76 -19.41
CA ALA A 537 -5.34 18.84 -20.40
C ALA A 537 -4.88 18.44 -21.81
N LEU A 538 -3.68 17.85 -21.93
CA LEU A 538 -3.13 17.37 -23.21
C LEU A 538 -4.05 16.37 -23.91
N THR A 539 -4.53 15.36 -23.18
CA THR A 539 -5.38 14.31 -23.77
C THR A 539 -6.73 14.85 -24.22
N ILE A 540 -7.32 15.78 -23.46
CA ILE A 540 -8.56 16.46 -23.83
C ILE A 540 -8.36 17.33 -25.08
N ASP A 541 -7.28 18.09 -25.16
CA ASP A 541 -6.98 18.94 -26.31
C ASP A 541 -6.72 18.13 -27.59
N ILE A 542 -6.00 17.01 -27.47
CA ILE A 542 -5.81 16.07 -28.58
C ILE A 542 -7.14 15.45 -29.02
N LEU A 543 -7.94 14.93 -28.09
CA LEU A 543 -9.19 14.26 -28.44
C LEU A 543 -10.23 15.20 -29.01
N SER A 544 -10.32 16.42 -28.49
CA SER A 544 -11.23 17.43 -29.05
C SER A 544 -10.84 17.76 -30.51
N ASP A 545 -9.54 17.93 -30.79
CA ASP A 545 -9.06 18.24 -32.14
C ASP A 545 -9.19 17.04 -33.08
N VAL A 546 -8.81 15.83 -32.65
CA VAL A 546 -8.90 14.62 -33.47
C VAL A 546 -10.35 14.16 -33.70
N CYS A 547 -11.24 14.34 -32.72
CA CYS A 547 -12.63 13.94 -32.85
C CYS A 547 -13.46 14.98 -33.59
N PHE A 548 -13.26 16.28 -33.31
CA PHE A 548 -14.18 17.34 -33.75
C PHE A 548 -13.50 18.46 -34.56
N GLY A 549 -12.18 18.40 -34.75
CA GLY A 549 -11.40 19.39 -35.51
C GLY A 549 -11.21 20.73 -34.78
N GLU A 550 -11.43 20.78 -33.46
CA GLU A 550 -11.31 21.98 -32.62
C GLU A 550 -10.74 21.63 -31.24
N THR A 551 -9.92 22.53 -30.67
CA THR A 551 -9.26 22.33 -29.37
C THR A 551 -9.87 23.24 -28.31
N PHE A 552 -9.96 22.77 -27.07
CA PHE A 552 -10.36 23.60 -25.93
C PHE A 552 -9.22 24.52 -25.44
N ASP A 553 -7.98 24.24 -25.83
CA ASP A 553 -6.77 24.94 -25.38
C ASP A 553 -6.59 24.91 -23.86
N LEU A 554 -6.85 23.76 -23.24
CA LEU A 554 -6.76 23.59 -21.80
C LEU A 554 -5.33 23.73 -21.27
N ILE A 555 -4.31 23.47 -22.09
CA ILE A 555 -2.91 23.67 -21.70
C ILE A 555 -2.62 25.16 -21.42
N HIS A 556 -3.12 26.08 -22.25
CA HIS A 556 -2.79 27.51 -22.14
C HIS A 556 -3.93 28.39 -21.61
N ASN A 557 -5.12 27.81 -21.39
CA ASN A 557 -6.30 28.54 -20.92
C ASN A 557 -6.79 28.00 -19.56
N PRO A 558 -6.24 28.50 -18.43
CA PRO A 558 -6.64 28.08 -17.09
C PRO A 558 -8.13 28.31 -16.78
N ALA A 559 -8.76 29.34 -17.36
CA ALA A 559 -10.17 29.63 -17.14
C ALA A 559 -11.08 28.56 -17.77
N GLU A 560 -10.77 28.18 -19.02
CA GLU A 560 -11.48 27.10 -19.71
C GLU A 560 -11.18 25.74 -19.06
N LYS A 561 -9.96 25.55 -18.57
CA LYS A 561 -9.56 24.38 -17.78
C LYS A 561 -10.38 24.23 -16.50
N ALA A 562 -10.54 25.31 -15.73
CA ALA A 562 -11.39 25.30 -14.54
C ALA A 562 -12.85 24.95 -14.90
N ARG A 563 -13.39 25.53 -15.98
CA ARG A 563 -14.75 25.27 -16.47
C ARG A 563 -14.96 23.80 -16.86
N VAL A 564 -13.99 23.18 -17.53
CA VAL A 564 -14.06 21.77 -17.95
C VAL A 564 -13.85 20.83 -16.75
N SER A 565 -12.91 21.16 -15.85
CA SER A 565 -12.60 20.36 -14.66
C SER A 565 -13.73 20.35 -13.61
N GLU A 566 -14.33 21.51 -13.30
CA GLU A 566 -15.51 21.61 -12.42
C GLU A 566 -16.69 20.78 -12.95
N GLY A 567 -16.85 20.67 -14.28
CA GLY A 567 -17.87 19.85 -14.93
C GLY A 567 -17.61 18.33 -14.89
N LEU A 568 -16.38 17.90 -14.59
CA LEU A 568 -16.01 16.49 -14.44
C LEU A 568 -16.11 16.00 -12.99
N VAL A 569 -15.86 16.87 -12.00
CA VAL A 569 -15.78 16.51 -10.56
C VAL A 569 -17.12 16.63 -9.82
N GLN A 570 -18.05 17.49 -10.26
CA GLN A 570 -19.38 17.61 -9.64
C GLN A 570 -20.43 16.81 -10.42
N ALA A 571 -21.27 16.08 -9.69
CA ALA A 571 -22.18 15.08 -10.24
C ALA A 571 -22.99 15.59 -11.45
N ALA A 572 -22.79 14.90 -12.58
CA ALA A 572 -23.53 14.92 -13.84
C ALA A 572 -22.91 15.75 -14.97
N LYS A 573 -22.23 15.03 -15.89
CA LYS A 573 -22.45 14.90 -17.34
C LYS A 573 -22.95 16.12 -18.15
N TRP A 574 -23.79 17.01 -17.65
CA TRP A 574 -24.55 18.00 -18.41
C TRP A 574 -23.73 19.17 -18.98
N VAL A 575 -22.68 19.63 -18.32
CA VAL A 575 -21.87 20.78 -18.81
C VAL A 575 -20.99 20.36 -19.99
N SER A 576 -20.35 19.20 -19.92
CA SER A 576 -19.61 18.58 -21.01
C SER A 576 -20.53 18.14 -22.16
N LEU A 577 -21.76 17.67 -21.89
CA LEU A 577 -22.76 17.39 -22.94
C LEU A 577 -23.18 18.64 -23.72
N ARG A 578 -23.26 19.82 -23.09
CA ARG A 578 -23.55 21.08 -23.78
C ARG A 578 -22.41 21.50 -24.69
N ALA A 579 -21.17 21.40 -24.23
CA ALA A 579 -19.99 21.70 -25.04
C ALA A 579 -19.87 20.73 -26.23
N ILE A 580 -19.95 19.43 -25.96
CA ILE A 580 -19.95 18.38 -27.00
C ILE A 580 -21.13 18.57 -27.97
N GLY A 581 -22.32 18.92 -27.48
CA GLY A 581 -23.48 19.22 -28.33
C GLY A 581 -23.30 20.45 -29.21
N ALA A 582 -22.64 21.50 -28.71
CA ALA A 582 -22.27 22.66 -29.51
C ALA A 582 -21.27 22.28 -30.61
N MET A 583 -20.21 21.52 -30.26
CA MET A 583 -19.22 21.03 -31.22
C MET A 583 -19.86 20.15 -32.30
N ILE A 584 -20.75 19.23 -31.93
CA ILE A 584 -21.47 18.38 -32.89
C ILE A 584 -22.35 19.22 -33.82
N LYS A 585 -23.07 20.21 -33.28
CA LYS A 585 -23.94 21.09 -34.08
C LYS A 585 -23.12 21.94 -35.05
N GLN A 586 -21.99 22.47 -34.61
CA GLN A 586 -21.05 23.22 -35.44
C GLN A 586 -20.43 22.33 -36.52
N ARG A 587 -20.00 21.12 -36.14
CA ARG A 587 -19.40 20.13 -37.04
C ARG A 587 -20.36 19.66 -38.14
N LYS A 588 -21.64 19.47 -37.81
CA LYS A 588 -22.70 19.16 -38.80
C LYS A 588 -22.85 20.24 -39.88
N ASN A 589 -22.50 21.49 -39.57
CA ASN A 589 -22.61 22.60 -40.51
C ASN A 589 -21.36 22.80 -41.39
N ASP A 590 -20.24 22.13 -41.09
CA ASP A 590 -19.01 22.24 -41.86
C ASP A 590 -18.39 20.86 -42.12
N LEU A 591 -18.80 20.15 -43.17
CA LEU A 591 -18.30 18.78 -43.45
C LEU A 591 -16.87 18.72 -44.04
N ARG A 592 -16.14 19.86 -44.11
CA ARG A 592 -14.86 19.94 -44.85
C ARG A 592 -13.64 19.47 -44.06
N LYS A 593 -13.69 19.38 -42.73
CA LYS A 593 -12.56 18.87 -41.94
C LYS A 593 -12.55 17.33 -41.94
N GLU A 594 -11.40 16.70 -42.10
CA GLU A 594 -11.28 15.25 -41.98
C GLU A 594 -10.96 14.88 -40.52
N ASP A 595 -11.97 14.50 -39.75
CA ASP A 595 -11.87 14.07 -38.35
C ASP A 595 -12.65 12.77 -38.08
N ILE A 596 -12.46 12.15 -36.91
CA ILE A 596 -13.14 10.89 -36.55
C ILE A 596 -14.67 11.04 -36.65
N PHE A 597 -15.21 12.20 -36.24
CA PHE A 597 -16.65 12.42 -36.21
C PHE A 597 -17.27 12.63 -37.60
N GLN A 598 -16.52 13.19 -38.56
CA GLN A 598 -16.92 13.27 -39.96
C GLN A 598 -17.22 11.89 -40.55
N TYR A 599 -16.45 10.88 -40.17
CA TYR A 599 -16.71 9.51 -40.60
C TYR A 599 -17.97 8.92 -39.96
N LEU A 600 -18.25 9.25 -38.70
CA LEU A 600 -19.50 8.84 -38.07
C LEU A 600 -20.72 9.54 -38.71
N LEU A 601 -20.58 10.82 -39.09
CA LEU A 601 -21.61 11.60 -39.77
C LEU A 601 -21.94 11.08 -41.17
N THR A 602 -20.93 10.56 -41.89
CA THR A 602 -21.07 10.11 -43.28
C THR A 602 -21.23 8.60 -43.43
N ALA A 603 -21.01 7.81 -42.38
CA ALA A 603 -21.19 6.36 -42.44
C ALA A 603 -22.67 5.97 -42.53
N THR A 604 -22.94 4.99 -43.38
CA THR A 604 -24.24 4.33 -43.50
C THR A 604 -24.25 2.99 -42.76
N LYS A 605 -25.41 2.58 -42.26
CA LYS A 605 -25.57 1.27 -41.61
C LYS A 605 -25.45 0.16 -42.66
N PRO A 606 -24.69 -0.92 -42.40
CA PRO A 606 -24.52 -2.05 -43.32
C PRO A 606 -25.85 -2.56 -43.90
N GLY A 607 -25.96 -2.58 -45.23
CA GLY A 607 -27.17 -3.03 -45.93
C GLY A 607 -28.30 -2.00 -46.01
N THR A 608 -28.05 -0.74 -45.64
CA THR A 608 -29.02 0.38 -45.75
C THR A 608 -28.36 1.65 -46.28
N ASP A 609 -29.17 2.59 -46.78
CA ASP A 609 -28.73 3.95 -47.14
C ASP A 609 -28.88 4.95 -45.98
N HIS A 610 -29.20 4.48 -44.76
CA HIS A 610 -29.44 5.33 -43.60
C HIS A 610 -28.18 5.48 -42.74
N GLY A 611 -27.84 6.73 -42.39
CA GLY A 611 -26.78 7.02 -41.43
C GLY A 611 -27.21 6.84 -39.97
N PHE A 612 -26.31 7.15 -39.03
CA PHE A 612 -26.65 7.12 -37.61
C PHE A 612 -27.66 8.22 -37.24
N PRO A 613 -28.71 7.90 -36.46
CA PRO A 613 -29.55 8.91 -35.83
C PRO A 613 -28.74 9.84 -34.93
N ASP A 614 -29.17 11.10 -34.80
CA ASP A 614 -28.53 12.11 -33.96
C ASP A 614 -28.25 11.65 -32.54
N LYS A 615 -29.16 10.87 -31.95
CA LYS A 615 -28.99 10.31 -30.60
C LYS A 615 -27.87 9.28 -30.51
N GLU A 616 -27.68 8.47 -31.56
CA GLU A 616 -26.59 7.49 -31.63
C GLU A 616 -25.25 8.20 -31.85
N LEU A 617 -25.20 9.17 -32.77
CA LEU A 617 -24.01 10.00 -33.00
C LEU A 617 -23.56 10.72 -31.73
N PHE A 618 -24.52 11.29 -30.99
CA PHE A 618 -24.25 11.95 -29.72
C PHE A 618 -23.73 10.95 -28.67
N GLY A 619 -24.31 9.75 -28.60
CA GLY A 619 -23.84 8.66 -27.74
C GLY A 619 -22.41 8.22 -28.05
N GLU A 620 -22.05 8.08 -29.34
CA GLU A 620 -20.69 7.74 -29.77
C GLU A 620 -19.69 8.88 -29.47
N ALA A 621 -20.07 10.14 -29.67
CA ALA A 621 -19.22 11.30 -29.37
C ALA A 621 -18.87 11.39 -27.87
N ILE A 622 -19.86 11.17 -26.99
CA ILE A 622 -19.66 11.19 -25.54
C ILE A 622 -18.66 10.12 -25.13
N ILE A 623 -18.82 8.90 -25.64
CA ILE A 623 -17.96 7.79 -25.21
C ILE A 623 -16.55 7.93 -25.78
N LEU A 624 -16.39 8.39 -27.02
CA LEU A 624 -15.06 8.65 -27.61
C LEU A 624 -14.28 9.67 -26.78
N PHE A 625 -14.95 10.74 -26.34
CA PHE A 625 -14.32 11.79 -25.55
C PHE A 625 -14.03 11.32 -24.11
N ILE A 626 -15.05 10.87 -23.37
CA ILE A 626 -14.91 10.53 -21.94
C ILE A 626 -14.04 9.29 -21.74
N ALA A 627 -14.21 8.24 -22.55
CA ALA A 627 -13.43 7.03 -22.38
C ALA A 627 -11.98 7.22 -22.81
N GLY A 628 -11.72 8.09 -23.80
CA GLY A 628 -10.39 8.35 -24.33
C GLY A 628 -9.53 9.26 -23.45
N SER A 629 -10.12 10.27 -22.79
CA SER A 629 -9.35 11.29 -22.07
C SER A 629 -8.69 10.72 -20.81
N ASP A 630 -9.51 10.28 -19.87
CA ASP A 630 -9.06 9.95 -18.51
C ASP A 630 -8.21 8.68 -18.48
N THR A 631 -8.52 7.72 -19.36
CA THR A 631 -7.76 6.47 -19.42
C THR A 631 -6.37 6.70 -19.99
N THR A 632 -6.25 7.52 -21.04
CA THR A 632 -4.96 7.84 -21.67
C THR A 632 -4.11 8.71 -20.76
N SER A 633 -4.69 9.72 -20.09
CA SER A 633 -3.94 10.59 -19.17
C SER A 633 -3.42 9.80 -17.97
N THR A 634 -4.22 8.89 -17.41
CA THR A 634 -3.81 7.99 -16.32
C THR A 634 -2.69 7.03 -16.76
N ALA A 635 -2.79 6.46 -17.97
CA ALA A 635 -1.75 5.59 -18.51
C ALA A 635 -0.42 6.36 -18.68
N LEU A 636 -0.46 7.54 -19.31
CA LEU A 636 0.71 8.38 -19.50
C LEU A 636 1.33 8.81 -18.17
N LEU A 637 0.51 9.23 -17.21
CA LEU A 637 0.96 9.66 -15.89
C LEU A 637 1.72 8.53 -15.18
N THR A 638 1.16 7.33 -15.17
CA THR A 638 1.75 6.18 -14.47
C THR A 638 3.01 5.68 -15.15
N ILE A 639 3.03 5.61 -16.49
CA ILE A 639 4.23 5.28 -17.27
C ILE A 639 5.34 6.31 -17.00
N LEU A 640 5.04 7.61 -17.09
CA LEU A 640 6.03 8.67 -16.85
C LEU A 640 6.50 8.67 -15.41
N TRP A 641 5.62 8.45 -14.44
CA TRP A 641 5.99 8.35 -13.03
C TRP A 641 7.02 7.23 -12.79
N HIS A 642 6.79 6.05 -13.36
CA HIS A 642 7.73 4.94 -13.28
C HIS A 642 9.05 5.22 -14.00
N LEU A 643 9.01 5.83 -15.19
CA LEU A 643 10.22 6.23 -15.90
C LEU A 643 11.04 7.26 -15.13
N MET A 644 10.41 8.21 -14.46
CA MET A 644 11.11 9.20 -13.62
C MET A 644 11.65 8.57 -12.33
N ALA A 645 10.97 7.56 -11.79
CA ALA A 645 11.42 6.84 -10.60
C ALA A 645 12.61 5.90 -10.89
N ASP A 646 12.68 5.35 -12.11
CA ASP A 646 13.74 4.41 -12.54
C ASP A 646 14.61 5.01 -13.66
N LYS A 647 15.76 5.55 -13.25
CA LYS A 647 16.75 6.15 -14.15
C LYS A 647 17.30 5.18 -15.19
N GLN A 648 17.40 3.88 -14.87
CA GLN A 648 17.97 2.89 -15.78
C GLN A 648 16.98 2.57 -16.90
N VAL A 649 15.70 2.40 -16.56
CA VAL A 649 14.65 2.21 -17.56
C VAL A 649 14.52 3.45 -18.45
N TYR A 650 14.53 4.65 -17.87
CA TYR A 650 14.52 5.91 -18.63
C TYR A 650 15.72 6.02 -19.57
N LYS A 651 16.92 5.72 -19.10
CA LYS A 651 18.15 5.77 -19.91
C LYS A 651 18.08 4.80 -21.07
N THR A 652 17.70 3.55 -20.81
CA THR A 652 17.57 2.50 -21.83
C THR A 652 16.54 2.88 -22.90
N LEU A 653 15.38 3.38 -22.49
CA LEU A 653 14.36 3.88 -23.41
C LEU A 653 14.86 5.08 -24.22
N SER A 654 15.54 6.03 -23.56
CA SER A 654 16.09 7.21 -24.20
C SER A 654 17.16 6.84 -25.23
N GLU A 655 18.01 5.85 -24.95
CA GLU A 655 19.01 5.33 -25.87
C GLU A 655 18.36 4.65 -27.08
N GLU A 656 17.32 3.83 -26.88
CA GLU A 656 16.58 3.21 -27.99
C GLU A 656 15.97 4.28 -28.91
N VAL A 657 15.27 5.26 -28.35
CA VAL A 657 14.63 6.33 -29.14
C VAL A 657 15.66 7.21 -29.85
N ARG A 658 16.71 7.68 -29.14
CA ARG A 658 17.71 8.60 -29.70
C ARG A 658 18.70 7.94 -30.67
N SER A 659 18.87 6.62 -30.59
CA SER A 659 19.68 5.88 -31.58
C SER A 659 18.93 5.65 -32.89
N LYS A 660 17.59 5.55 -32.84
CA LYS A 660 16.74 5.37 -34.02
C LYS A 660 16.43 6.68 -34.75
N PHE A 661 16.21 7.77 -34.03
CA PHE A 661 15.76 9.05 -34.59
C PHE A 661 16.74 10.19 -34.30
N LYS A 662 17.07 10.98 -35.31
CA LYS A 662 17.98 12.13 -35.21
C LYS A 662 17.28 13.42 -34.78
N CYS A 663 16.02 13.58 -35.15
CA CYS A 663 15.19 14.71 -34.78
C CYS A 663 13.74 14.28 -34.55
N ILE A 664 12.96 15.19 -33.99
CA ILE A 664 11.55 14.94 -33.64
C ILE A 664 10.69 14.67 -34.88
N ASP A 665 11.00 15.29 -36.02
CA ASP A 665 10.24 15.14 -37.27
C ASP A 665 10.39 13.76 -37.91
N GLU A 666 11.41 12.97 -37.52
CA GLU A 666 11.58 11.59 -37.96
C GLU A 666 10.70 10.60 -37.17
N ILE A 667 10.15 11.01 -36.02
CA ILE A 667 9.34 10.15 -35.16
C ILE A 667 7.93 10.07 -35.73
N THR A 668 7.68 9.03 -36.54
CA THR A 668 6.34 8.73 -37.06
C THR A 668 5.66 7.60 -36.29
N TRP A 669 4.34 7.53 -36.36
CA TRP A 669 3.58 6.43 -35.75
C TRP A 669 4.08 5.07 -36.23
N LEU A 670 4.39 4.94 -37.52
CA LEU A 670 4.86 3.69 -38.11
C LEU A 670 6.24 3.30 -37.58
N GLU A 671 7.19 4.23 -37.56
CA GLU A 671 8.54 3.95 -37.07
C GLU A 671 8.57 3.70 -35.55
N ALA A 672 7.76 4.41 -34.77
CA ALA A 672 7.67 4.25 -33.32
C ALA A 672 7.12 2.87 -32.92
N GLN A 673 6.32 2.20 -33.76
CA GLN A 673 5.85 0.83 -33.51
C GLN A 673 6.96 -0.22 -33.53
N HIS A 674 8.08 0.09 -34.19
CA HIS A 674 9.21 -0.81 -34.32
C HIS A 674 10.23 -0.67 -33.17
N LEU A 675 9.89 0.09 -32.13
CA LEU A 675 10.70 0.23 -30.92
C LEU A 675 10.27 -0.80 -29.84
N PRO A 676 10.98 -1.94 -29.71
CA PRO A 676 10.56 -3.00 -28.81
C PRO A 676 10.60 -2.61 -27.33
N TYR A 677 11.57 -1.79 -26.90
CA TYR A 677 11.67 -1.37 -25.50
C TYR A 677 10.62 -0.32 -25.15
N LEU A 678 10.36 0.65 -26.03
CA LEU A 678 9.21 1.56 -25.90
C LEU A 678 7.90 0.77 -25.76
N ARG A 679 7.70 -0.25 -26.59
CA ARG A 679 6.51 -1.10 -26.51
C ARG A 679 6.43 -1.84 -25.17
N ALA A 680 7.54 -2.41 -24.71
CA ALA A 680 7.61 -3.09 -23.42
C ALA A 680 7.32 -2.15 -22.24
N VAL A 681 7.83 -0.91 -22.27
CA VAL A 681 7.55 0.12 -21.25
C VAL A 681 6.06 0.45 -21.20
N ILE A 682 5.41 0.62 -22.36
CA ILE A 682 3.97 0.89 -22.43
C ILE A 682 3.17 -0.30 -21.91
N ASP A 683 3.48 -1.52 -22.37
CA ASP A 683 2.78 -2.74 -21.96
C ASP A 683 2.95 -3.02 -20.46
N GLU A 684 4.14 -2.79 -19.90
CA GLU A 684 4.41 -2.97 -18.47
C GLU A 684 3.73 -1.89 -17.62
N GLY A 685 3.72 -0.64 -18.08
CA GLY A 685 2.97 0.42 -17.41
C GLY A 685 1.47 0.11 -17.33
N LEU A 686 0.88 -0.36 -18.44
CA LEU A 686 -0.52 -0.79 -18.47
C LEU A 686 -0.79 -2.05 -17.62
N ARG A 687 0.21 -2.94 -17.48
CA ARG A 687 0.13 -4.12 -16.61
C ARG A 687 0.16 -3.76 -15.13
N MET A 688 1.06 -2.85 -14.74
CA MET A 688 1.22 -2.40 -13.35
C MET A 688 0.08 -1.50 -12.90
N PHE A 689 -0.34 -0.57 -13.77
CA PHE A 689 -1.40 0.40 -13.49
C PHE A 689 -2.42 0.44 -14.64
N PRO A 690 -3.34 -0.55 -14.71
CA PRO A 690 -4.41 -0.50 -15.70
C PRO A 690 -5.32 0.71 -15.42
N PRO A 691 -5.50 1.64 -16.38
CA PRO A 691 -6.29 2.85 -16.17
C PRO A 691 -7.73 2.58 -15.74
N ASN A 692 -8.30 1.46 -16.20
CA ASN A 692 -9.53 0.90 -15.67
C ASN A 692 -9.23 -0.33 -14.82
N SER A 693 -8.88 -0.10 -13.56
CA SER A 693 -8.81 -1.13 -12.51
C SER A 693 -10.20 -1.54 -11.98
N GLY A 694 -11.26 -1.05 -12.65
CA GLY A 694 -12.65 -1.22 -12.29
C GLY A 694 -13.24 -2.58 -12.67
N TYR A 695 -14.43 -2.82 -12.14
CA TYR A 695 -15.26 -3.98 -12.45
C TYR A 695 -15.80 -3.88 -13.88
N ILE A 696 -15.53 -4.88 -14.73
CA ILE A 696 -15.98 -4.97 -16.13
C ILE A 696 -17.04 -6.10 -16.23
N PRO A 697 -18.28 -5.89 -15.72
CA PRO A 697 -19.25 -6.96 -15.58
C PRO A 697 -19.68 -7.60 -16.89
N ARG A 698 -20.00 -8.89 -16.82
CA ARG A 698 -20.74 -9.61 -17.86
C ARG A 698 -21.89 -10.35 -17.20
N GLN A 699 -23.06 -10.36 -17.82
CA GLN A 699 -24.23 -11.02 -17.27
C GLN A 699 -24.58 -12.26 -18.09
N VAL A 700 -24.95 -13.34 -17.40
CA VAL A 700 -25.50 -14.55 -18.02
C VAL A 700 -26.92 -14.26 -18.51
N ILE A 701 -27.18 -14.42 -19.81
CA ILE A 701 -28.41 -13.91 -20.46
C ILE A 701 -29.47 -15.00 -20.67
N ASN A 702 -29.09 -16.23 -21.05
CA ASN A 702 -30.06 -17.21 -21.57
C ASN A 702 -29.98 -18.59 -20.88
N SER A 703 -31.14 -19.24 -20.77
CA SER A 703 -31.44 -20.41 -19.92
C SER A 703 -31.28 -21.77 -20.60
N SER A 704 -30.92 -21.82 -21.88
CA SER A 704 -30.82 -23.08 -22.63
C SER A 704 -29.50 -23.82 -22.41
N HIS A 705 -28.44 -23.12 -22.02
CA HIS A 705 -27.13 -23.71 -21.70
C HIS A 705 -26.58 -23.03 -20.45
N SER A 706 -26.30 -23.80 -19.40
CA SER A 706 -25.66 -23.30 -18.18
C SER A 706 -24.28 -22.72 -18.48
N PHE A 707 -23.99 -21.49 -18.04
CA PHE A 707 -22.62 -20.95 -18.13
C PHE A 707 -21.77 -21.56 -17.02
N ILE A 708 -20.97 -22.57 -17.37
CA ILE A 708 -20.13 -23.29 -16.42
C ILE A 708 -18.77 -22.62 -16.31
N LEU A 709 -18.30 -22.35 -15.11
CA LEU A 709 -16.95 -21.85 -14.86
C LEU A 709 -16.35 -22.55 -13.63
N HIS A 710 -15.17 -23.16 -13.76
CA HIS A 710 -14.52 -23.92 -12.67
C HIS A 710 -15.48 -24.87 -11.95
N GLU A 711 -16.20 -25.70 -12.73
CA GLU A 711 -17.20 -26.67 -12.23
C GLU A 711 -18.44 -26.06 -11.55
N VAL A 712 -18.54 -24.72 -11.50
CA VAL A 712 -19.70 -24.00 -10.99
C VAL A 712 -20.61 -23.59 -12.14
N ILE A 713 -21.87 -24.01 -12.08
CA ILE A 713 -22.93 -23.53 -12.98
C ILE A 713 -23.41 -22.15 -12.50
N LEU A 714 -23.19 -21.10 -13.30
CA LEU A 714 -23.72 -19.76 -13.04
C LEU A 714 -25.07 -19.58 -13.75
N PRO A 715 -26.18 -19.35 -13.02
CA PRO A 715 -27.51 -19.21 -13.62
C PRO A 715 -27.69 -17.86 -14.34
N PRO A 716 -28.71 -17.76 -15.23
CA PRO A 716 -29.12 -16.48 -15.83
C PRO A 716 -29.34 -15.38 -14.79
N GLY A 717 -28.93 -14.16 -15.12
CA GLY A 717 -29.03 -13.00 -14.25
C GLY A 717 -27.81 -12.75 -13.35
N VAL A 718 -26.92 -13.75 -13.17
CA VAL A 718 -25.67 -13.56 -12.44
C VAL A 718 -24.71 -12.68 -13.25
N SER A 719 -24.11 -11.71 -12.57
CA SER A 719 -23.13 -10.76 -13.09
C SER A 719 -21.70 -11.04 -12.63
#